data_AF-A0A1J5E8B6-F1
#
_entry.id   AF-A0A1J5E8B6-F1
#
_cell.length_a   1.000
_cell.length_b   1.000
_cell.length_c   1.000
_cell.angle_alpha   90.00
_cell.angle_beta   90.00
_cell.angle_gamma   90.00
#
_symmetry.space_group_name_H-M   'P 1'
#
loop_
_entity.id
_entity.type
_entity.pdbx_description
1 polymer ?
#
loop_
_entity_poly.entity_id
_entity_poly.type
_entity_poly.pdbx_seq_one_letter_code
_entity_poly.pdbx_strand_id
1 'polypeptide(L)'
;MFGNKMRGTSKIIFVLLAFSLPVLADTPISGEIHGFLKADKSPYLVTGNITVPEGNALIIEPGTTLRFEPNTGLEVRGGQLVVVGSEQSPVYFQSTPKDSLQETWNGIAITGKVPSEMRHVKISNASTGILVENGLLNLWFSEINHSQNRGLYARNSQVSIQDCEFADNVNVAVHSAAYSQVLLERSHLTRNKVGLLISDFGKTHIITTQVEQNEVGVVSEKESEFIQDNSPMVNNKIDFAKNPQILALPPEPLFEGVEKIKPSNLADPKTDWKVTGSIMAGIYNHDVETASNETHSRDIVGNDTIQPHEHYKNIFQTPGEGVEGSLYLLAKDNHGTTAEFTAALRSDTWQKNDWDPLSFHYAFDFRNSLLGQFHNDLTLGDFHLQEDPIAVQGLDLFGGKYILSFSPVAFGVYSGQNRPLLLEGDRNPHFYNDTIGKEEQQAQRWVSGGSIQLNPKGQIQGTLGMIVSDDELEQPIFAEGGSSSTTLEPMQTAMAVYANTRLQLPANVEFEGQFAVGRADTADVDAQRAINSVFSEAGLSTASFSTLRELMQNISQVYTLTREELESIFKYSSMTETEMEDSLTTLLQTAKRVQETYEDDRDDDRVMGLDWGKENFAAGASLAWHHQKTAFSTRFQYVGEDFYSPGSPDQMADTRELDVSIEQGIQSFWDFKTHYNLTIENADDGADWMDLDEFVQGIDITNLFRLGSHIDISLDYLFEFQDHNRSTIIHSNDNPILAIESDPWFNPEGTFDSLRWEEFSAVTSDNDTLASGFEERLFTQSIRAGVNIRAYHSTLSLNGRWAFRTNDSRFNNDSLIEAFDLEDSTWAKLGYYFEGSSSFEQTYPISLNTKVGDISNTFGFTPRWKSYHRDAMEEWEWRVKDRIEFPILGRYVVLGLSGEYRKQETQWKETDYTLQNNITGQRFEYYYLNETGAAVGTNDKNIS
;
A
#
# COMPACT_ATOMS: atom_id res chain seq x y z
N MET A 1 42.29 20.32 -37.58
CA MET A 1 43.74 20.34 -37.89
C MET A 1 44.25 21.76 -37.78
N PHE A 2 45.29 21.96 -36.95
CA PHE A 2 46.41 22.91 -37.03
C PHE A 2 46.20 24.33 -37.61
N GLY A 3 46.70 25.43 -37.03
CA GLY A 3 47.73 25.63 -36.01
C GLY A 3 47.87 27.14 -35.71
N ASN A 4 48.09 27.53 -34.45
CA ASN A 4 49.38 27.75 -33.77
C ASN A 4 49.95 29.19 -33.90
N LYS A 5 49.99 29.87 -32.74
CA LYS A 5 51.13 30.60 -32.13
C LYS A 5 51.73 31.84 -32.83
N MET A 6 51.62 33.01 -32.15
CA MET A 6 52.67 33.69 -31.33
C MET A 6 52.40 35.21 -31.25
N ARG A 7 52.12 35.75 -30.06
CA ARG A 7 53.01 36.46 -29.09
C ARG A 7 53.42 37.90 -29.47
N GLY A 8 52.84 38.84 -28.72
CA GLY A 8 53.56 39.88 -27.96
C GLY A 8 53.64 41.29 -28.56
N THR A 9 53.00 42.29 -27.94
CA THR A 9 53.59 43.20 -26.93
C THR A 9 52.77 44.51 -26.73
N SER A 10 52.81 44.99 -25.48
CA SER A 10 52.73 46.40 -25.02
C SER A 10 51.42 47.01 -24.49
N LYS A 11 51.48 47.18 -23.15
CA LYS A 11 51.10 48.35 -22.32
C LYS A 11 49.60 48.63 -22.09
N ILE A 12 49.14 48.25 -20.89
CA ILE A 12 48.00 48.89 -20.21
C ILE A 12 48.46 49.39 -18.84
N ILE A 13 48.02 50.60 -18.54
CA ILE A 13 48.32 51.46 -17.40
C ILE A 13 47.82 50.83 -16.10
N PHE A 14 48.70 50.75 -15.10
CA PHE A 14 48.34 50.43 -13.71
C PHE A 14 47.79 51.70 -13.04
N VAL A 15 46.48 51.75 -12.82
CA VAL A 15 45.88 52.70 -11.88
C VAL A 15 45.95 52.06 -10.50
N LEU A 16 46.81 52.61 -9.63
CA LEU A 16 46.82 52.29 -8.20
C LEU A 16 45.60 52.96 -7.55
N LEU A 17 44.54 52.18 -7.32
CA LEU A 17 43.48 52.52 -6.38
C LEU A 17 43.84 51.87 -5.05
N ALA A 18 44.40 52.68 -4.15
CA ALA A 18 44.58 52.31 -2.76
C ALA A 18 43.20 52.26 -2.08
N PHE A 19 42.62 51.06 -1.98
CA PHE A 19 41.57 50.80 -1.01
C PHE A 19 42.23 50.50 0.34
N SER A 20 42.15 51.46 1.26
CA SER A 20 42.33 51.16 2.67
C SER A 20 41.12 50.33 3.12
N LEU A 21 41.30 49.02 3.34
CA LEU A 21 40.32 48.21 4.05
C LEU A 21 40.17 48.81 5.46
N PRO A 22 38.95 49.18 5.91
CA PRO A 22 38.75 49.49 7.30
C PRO A 22 39.03 48.22 8.11
N VAL A 23 39.92 48.32 9.09
CA VAL A 23 39.98 47.34 10.17
C VAL A 23 38.65 47.48 10.92
N LEU A 24 37.72 46.55 10.69
CA LEU A 24 36.52 46.45 11.54
C LEU A 24 37.02 46.20 12.96
N ALA A 25 36.65 47.08 13.87
CA ALA A 25 36.88 46.89 15.30
C ALA A 25 36.09 45.66 15.77
N ASP A 26 36.64 44.90 16.71
CA ASP A 26 35.96 43.73 17.26
C ASP A 26 34.56 44.12 17.78
N THR A 27 33.54 43.28 17.52
CA THR A 27 32.18 43.48 18.02
C THR A 27 32.05 42.89 19.43
N PRO A 28 31.98 43.68 20.52
CA PRO A 28 31.92 43.14 21.88
C PRO A 28 30.57 42.46 22.16
N ILE A 29 30.60 41.26 22.75
CA ILE A 29 29.41 40.49 23.15
C ILE A 29 29.61 39.83 24.53
N SER A 30 28.52 39.74 25.30
CA SER A 30 28.46 39.09 26.62
C SER A 30 27.00 38.89 27.04
N GLY A 31 26.71 37.96 27.95
CA GLY A 31 25.37 37.72 28.50
C GLY A 31 24.52 36.75 27.68
N GLU A 32 23.20 36.78 27.86
CA GLU A 32 22.29 35.90 27.13
C GLU A 32 22.20 36.27 25.65
N ILE A 33 22.38 35.29 24.76
CA ILE A 33 22.35 35.47 23.32
C ILE A 33 21.51 34.39 22.61
N HIS A 34 20.90 34.77 21.49
CA HIS A 34 20.12 33.91 20.61
C HIS A 34 20.05 34.54 19.21
N GLY A 35 19.51 33.82 18.22
CA GLY A 35 19.43 34.28 16.84
C GLY A 35 20.75 34.09 16.09
N PHE A 36 21.16 35.05 15.26
CA PHE A 36 22.29 34.89 14.34
C PHE A 36 23.52 35.72 14.74
N LEU A 37 24.69 35.10 14.82
CA LEU A 37 25.99 35.78 14.71
C LEU A 37 26.42 35.77 13.24
N LYS A 38 26.56 36.96 12.66
CA LYS A 38 26.75 37.17 11.24
C LYS A 38 28.20 37.41 10.87
N ALA A 39 28.59 36.91 9.70
CA ALA A 39 29.97 37.04 9.22
C ALA A 39 30.38 38.52 8.97
N ASP A 40 29.43 39.39 8.60
CA ASP A 40 29.66 40.82 8.35
C ASP A 40 30.00 41.65 9.60
N LYS A 41 29.78 41.09 10.79
CA LYS A 41 30.11 41.66 12.11
C LYS A 41 31.28 40.96 12.79
N SER A 42 31.89 39.98 12.12
CA SER A 42 33.09 39.28 12.57
C SER A 42 34.32 40.19 12.48
N PRO A 43 35.29 40.12 13.42
CA PRO A 43 35.32 39.22 14.58
C PRO A 43 34.46 39.72 15.76
N TYR A 44 33.89 38.78 16.51
CA TYR A 44 33.22 39.03 17.79
C TYR A 44 34.21 38.89 18.94
N LEU A 45 34.26 39.87 19.84
CA LEU A 45 35.05 39.82 21.07
C LEU A 45 34.14 39.49 22.25
N VAL A 46 34.35 38.33 22.84
CA VAL A 46 33.59 37.84 24.00
C VAL A 46 34.26 38.36 25.27
N THR A 47 33.68 39.41 25.86
CA THR A 47 34.21 40.11 27.05
C THR A 47 33.64 39.59 28.38
N GLY A 48 32.73 38.61 28.30
CA GLY A 48 32.11 37.91 29.43
C GLY A 48 31.37 36.68 28.92
N ASN A 49 31.01 35.73 29.79
CA ASN A 49 30.31 34.51 29.36
C ASN A 49 29.08 34.84 28.53
N ILE A 50 28.91 34.11 27.43
CA ILE A 50 27.72 34.15 26.60
C ILE A 50 26.89 32.89 26.87
N THR A 51 25.59 33.05 27.06
CA THR A 51 24.68 31.95 27.42
C THR A 51 23.53 31.84 26.44
N VAL A 52 23.25 30.62 25.98
CA VAL A 52 22.07 30.28 25.19
C VAL A 52 21.10 29.54 26.13
N PRO A 53 20.04 30.20 26.62
CA PRO A 53 19.12 29.60 27.59
C PRO A 53 18.14 28.62 26.93
N GLU A 54 17.40 27.88 27.76
CA GLU A 54 16.42 26.89 27.33
C GLU A 54 15.36 27.47 26.38
N GLY A 55 15.01 26.70 25.35
CA GLY A 55 14.03 27.10 24.33
C GLY A 55 14.56 28.09 23.28
N ASN A 56 15.78 28.60 23.42
CA ASN A 56 16.42 29.49 22.45
C ASN A 56 17.48 28.77 21.61
N ALA A 57 17.72 29.29 20.40
CA ALA A 57 18.75 28.81 19.49
C ALA A 57 19.73 29.94 19.11
N LEU A 58 21.02 29.61 19.05
CA LEU A 58 22.07 30.46 18.50
C LEU A 58 22.63 29.82 17.23
N ILE A 59 22.60 30.56 16.13
CA ILE A 59 23.11 30.17 14.82
C ILE A 59 24.34 31.04 14.50
N ILE A 60 25.47 30.40 14.16
CA ILE A 60 26.71 31.11 13.80
C ILE A 60 27.00 30.87 12.32
N GLU A 61 27.03 31.96 11.54
CA GLU A 61 27.23 31.93 10.09
C GLU A 61 28.68 31.54 9.71
N PRO A 62 28.88 30.90 8.54
CA PRO A 62 30.22 30.54 8.05
C PRO A 62 31.14 31.76 7.91
N GLY A 63 32.44 31.57 8.23
CA GLY A 63 33.44 32.63 8.22
C GLY A 63 33.47 33.53 9.47
N THR A 64 32.63 33.26 10.46
CA THR A 64 32.61 34.01 11.72
C THR A 64 33.80 33.63 12.63
N THR A 65 34.40 34.61 13.29
CA THR A 65 35.44 34.43 14.30
C THR A 65 34.98 34.97 15.64
N LEU A 66 35.00 34.14 16.68
CA LEU A 66 34.78 34.53 18.08
C LEU A 66 36.12 34.48 18.82
N ARG A 67 36.49 35.62 19.42
CA ARG A 67 37.69 35.79 20.25
C ARG A 67 37.28 35.93 21.71
N PHE A 68 37.73 35.02 22.55
CA PHE A 68 37.37 34.97 23.96
C PHE A 68 38.45 35.63 24.82
N GLU A 69 38.04 36.54 25.70
CA GLU A 69 38.92 37.01 26.77
C GLU A 69 39.17 35.89 27.80
N PRO A 70 40.26 35.96 28.59
CA PRO A 70 40.56 34.94 29.60
C PRO A 70 39.39 34.69 30.56
N ASN A 71 39.17 33.43 30.92
CA ASN A 71 38.07 32.99 31.81
C ASN A 71 36.64 33.26 31.29
N THR A 72 36.47 33.56 30.01
CA THR A 72 35.15 33.63 29.36
C THR A 72 34.80 32.34 28.62
N GLY A 73 33.53 32.08 28.32
CA GLY A 73 33.09 30.89 27.61
C GLY A 73 31.71 31.01 26.96
N LEU A 74 31.30 29.96 26.24
CA LEU A 74 29.96 29.82 25.66
C LEU A 74 29.22 28.68 26.36
N GLU A 75 28.08 29.01 26.98
CA GLU A 75 27.26 28.06 27.73
C GLU A 75 25.89 27.87 27.06
N VAL A 76 25.60 26.66 26.60
CA VAL A 76 24.28 26.25 26.10
C VAL A 76 23.53 25.54 27.23
N ARG A 77 22.58 26.23 27.86
CA ARG A 77 21.83 25.74 29.04
C ARG A 77 20.41 25.36 28.63
N GLY A 78 20.24 24.17 28.05
CA GLY A 78 18.95 23.69 27.56
C GLY A 78 18.52 24.26 26.19
N GLY A 79 19.28 25.20 25.65
CA GLY A 79 19.07 25.76 24.31
C GLY A 79 19.76 24.95 23.20
N GLN A 80 19.83 25.52 22.00
CA GLN A 80 20.47 24.91 20.84
C GLN A 80 21.61 25.79 20.31
N LEU A 81 22.76 25.20 20.00
CA LEU A 81 23.83 25.86 19.25
C LEU A 81 23.99 25.19 17.88
N VAL A 82 23.91 25.99 16.82
CA VAL A 82 24.09 25.55 15.43
C VAL A 82 25.23 26.36 14.80
N VAL A 83 26.33 25.70 14.45
CA VAL A 83 27.49 26.34 13.80
C VAL A 83 27.66 25.80 12.40
N VAL A 84 27.45 26.68 11.40
CA VAL A 84 27.32 26.30 9.99
C VAL A 84 28.56 26.68 9.20
N GLY A 85 29.75 26.26 9.65
CA GLY A 85 30.99 26.46 8.92
C GLY A 85 31.02 25.68 7.59
N SER A 86 31.92 26.09 6.70
CA SER A 86 32.27 25.34 5.48
C SER A 86 33.78 25.21 5.35
N GLU A 87 34.26 24.30 4.50
CA GLU A 87 35.70 24.17 4.21
C GLU A 87 36.32 25.49 3.72
N GLN A 88 35.60 26.26 2.89
CA GLN A 88 36.07 27.53 2.35
C GLN A 88 35.99 28.68 3.37
N SER A 89 35.06 28.59 4.32
CA SER A 89 34.79 29.60 5.33
C SER A 89 34.51 28.95 6.69
N PRO A 90 35.54 28.44 7.39
CA PRO A 90 35.38 27.82 8.69
C PRO A 90 35.02 28.84 9.78
N VAL A 91 34.44 28.38 10.87
CA VAL A 91 34.14 29.20 12.06
C VAL A 91 35.23 29.02 13.10
N TYR A 92 35.78 30.12 13.63
CA TYR A 92 36.89 30.10 14.59
C TYR A 92 36.42 30.45 16.00
N PHE A 93 36.72 29.59 16.98
CA PHE A 93 36.63 29.88 18.41
C PHE A 93 38.05 29.85 19.00
N GLN A 94 38.54 30.99 19.45
CA GLN A 94 39.92 31.11 19.91
C GLN A 94 40.07 32.14 21.03
N SER A 95 41.15 32.03 21.81
CA SER A 95 41.51 33.09 22.75
C SER A 95 41.95 34.36 22.02
N THR A 96 41.83 35.52 22.68
CA THR A 96 42.44 36.76 22.21
C THR A 96 43.98 36.64 22.09
N PRO A 97 44.63 37.23 21.08
CA PRO A 97 46.09 37.15 20.94
C PRO A 97 46.81 37.87 22.10
N LYS A 98 47.42 37.12 23.03
CA LYS A 98 48.32 37.65 24.07
C LYS A 98 49.45 36.65 24.40
N ASP A 99 50.56 37.18 24.92
CA ASP A 99 51.87 36.53 25.06
C ASP A 99 51.97 35.38 26.10
N SER A 100 50.86 34.87 26.65
CA SER A 100 50.89 33.82 27.70
C SER A 100 49.89 32.69 27.45
N LEU A 101 50.40 31.45 27.40
CA LEU A 101 49.62 30.20 27.33
C LEU A 101 48.81 29.90 28.62
N GLN A 102 48.97 30.68 29.69
CA GLN A 102 48.32 30.44 30.99
C GLN A 102 46.95 31.15 31.15
N GLU A 103 46.52 31.91 30.15
CA GLU A 103 45.26 32.68 30.18
C GLU A 103 44.30 32.19 29.08
N THR A 104 43.83 30.94 29.21
CA THR A 104 42.86 30.34 28.26
C THR A 104 41.42 30.75 28.55
N TRP A 105 40.56 30.56 27.56
CA TRP A 105 39.11 30.68 27.71
C TRP A 105 38.50 29.33 28.12
N ASN A 106 37.31 29.33 28.70
CA ASN A 106 36.73 28.15 29.35
C ASN A 106 36.31 27.05 28.37
N GLY A 107 35.97 27.40 27.14
CA GLY A 107 35.44 26.49 26.13
C GLY A 107 33.96 26.68 25.82
N ILE A 108 33.43 25.71 25.06
CA ILE A 108 32.00 25.57 24.79
C ILE A 108 31.43 24.50 25.70
N ALA A 109 30.36 24.81 26.41
CA ALA A 109 29.77 23.94 27.40
C ALA A 109 28.26 23.76 27.12
N ILE A 110 27.80 22.52 26.97
CA ILE A 110 26.48 22.18 26.42
C ILE A 110 25.73 21.26 27.38
N THR A 111 24.46 21.60 27.65
CA THR A 111 23.55 20.80 28.48
C THR A 111 22.13 20.82 27.92
N GLY A 112 21.35 19.79 28.24
CA GLY A 112 19.93 19.67 27.86
C GLY A 112 19.68 18.75 26.66
N LYS A 113 18.40 18.40 26.44
CA LYS A 113 18.00 17.33 25.50
C LYS A 113 17.93 17.75 24.03
N VAL A 114 18.21 19.02 23.71
CA VAL A 114 18.19 19.51 22.33
C VAL A 114 19.58 19.32 21.71
N PRO A 115 19.72 18.61 20.57
CA PRO A 115 21.01 18.43 19.92
C PRO A 115 21.62 19.75 19.44
N SER A 116 22.87 20.01 19.85
CA SER A 116 23.70 21.04 19.24
C SER A 116 24.50 20.47 18.08
N GLU A 117 24.69 21.27 17.04
CA GLU A 117 25.29 20.83 15.77
C GLU A 117 26.41 21.78 15.35
N MET A 118 27.57 21.21 15.02
CA MET A 118 28.75 21.99 14.63
C MET A 118 29.45 21.38 13.43
N ARG A 119 29.70 22.19 12.39
CA ARG A 119 30.42 21.78 11.19
C ARG A 119 31.53 22.76 10.83
N HIS A 120 32.69 22.25 10.40
CA HIS A 120 33.86 23.05 10.01
C HIS A 120 34.24 24.12 11.04
N VAL A 121 34.30 23.71 12.31
CA VAL A 121 34.68 24.56 13.44
C VAL A 121 36.13 24.33 13.79
N LYS A 122 36.86 25.42 14.07
CA LYS A 122 38.23 25.39 14.57
C LYS A 122 38.25 25.97 15.99
N ILE A 123 38.45 25.10 16.98
CA ILE A 123 38.52 25.44 18.40
C ILE A 123 39.98 25.36 18.85
N SER A 124 40.52 26.46 19.36
CA SER A 124 41.91 26.51 19.82
C SER A 124 42.10 27.23 21.15
N ASN A 125 43.14 26.84 21.89
CA ASN A 125 43.61 27.50 23.11
C ASN A 125 42.53 27.64 24.20
N ALA A 126 41.66 26.64 24.31
CA ALA A 126 40.66 26.54 25.38
C ALA A 126 41.21 25.79 26.60
N SER A 127 40.57 25.96 27.76
CA SER A 127 40.77 25.09 28.91
C SER A 127 40.25 23.69 28.60
N THR A 128 38.96 23.57 28.27
CA THR A 128 38.35 22.40 27.66
C THR A 128 37.73 22.85 26.34
N GLY A 129 38.00 22.19 25.21
CA GLY A 129 37.45 22.63 23.92
C GLY A 129 35.92 22.58 23.91
N ILE A 130 35.36 21.39 24.14
CA ILE A 130 33.93 21.16 24.25
C ILE A 130 33.62 20.30 25.48
N LEU A 131 32.68 20.76 26.31
CA LEU A 131 32.15 20.04 27.46
C LEU A 131 30.67 19.74 27.19
N VAL A 132 30.28 18.47 27.16
CA VAL A 132 28.88 18.05 27.03
C VAL A 132 28.45 17.34 28.31
N GLU A 133 27.42 17.85 28.95
CA GLU A 133 26.89 17.31 30.19
C GLU A 133 25.37 17.23 30.15
N ASN A 134 24.80 16.04 30.35
CA ASN A 134 23.36 15.82 30.22
C ASN A 134 22.82 16.31 28.86
N GLY A 135 23.60 16.12 27.78
CA GLY A 135 23.29 16.72 26.49
C GLY A 135 23.67 15.89 25.26
N LEU A 136 23.31 16.43 24.10
CA LEU A 136 23.50 15.81 22.79
C LEU A 136 24.33 16.73 21.89
N LEU A 137 25.36 16.18 21.23
CA LEU A 137 26.22 16.93 20.32
C LEU A 137 26.54 16.12 19.06
N ASN A 138 26.37 16.76 17.91
CA ASN A 138 26.90 16.27 16.64
C ASN A 138 27.99 17.21 16.12
N LEU A 139 29.16 16.65 15.82
CA LEU A 139 30.35 17.38 15.39
C LEU A 139 30.91 16.78 14.10
N TRP A 140 31.05 17.61 13.07
CA TRP A 140 31.56 17.18 11.76
C TRP A 140 32.69 18.07 11.24
N PHE A 141 33.65 17.49 10.52
CA PHE A 141 34.67 18.22 9.75
C PHE A 141 35.42 19.31 10.54
N SER A 142 35.63 19.09 11.84
CA SER A 142 36.09 20.12 12.79
C SER A 142 37.45 19.80 13.40
N GLU A 143 38.17 20.83 13.81
CA GLU A 143 39.51 20.75 14.40
C GLU A 143 39.48 21.30 15.83
N ILE A 144 39.92 20.50 16.81
CA ILE A 144 40.05 20.90 18.21
C ILE A 144 41.49 20.71 18.65
N ASN A 145 42.18 21.82 18.90
CA ASN A 145 43.61 21.79 19.18
C ASN A 145 44.04 22.67 20.36
N HIS A 146 45.21 22.37 20.92
CA HIS A 146 45.82 23.14 22.01
C HIS A 146 44.92 23.35 23.23
N SER A 147 43.98 22.44 23.50
CA SER A 147 43.19 22.48 24.73
C SER A 147 44.06 22.04 25.91
N GLN A 148 43.97 22.77 27.03
CA GLN A 148 44.82 22.52 28.20
C GLN A 148 44.41 21.27 28.99
N ASN A 149 43.11 21.02 29.14
CA ASN A 149 42.55 19.92 29.92
C ASN A 149 41.99 18.81 29.04
N ARG A 150 40.96 19.09 28.24
CA ARG A 150 40.31 18.11 27.36
C ARG A 150 39.97 18.76 26.02
N GLY A 151 40.17 18.05 24.91
CA GLY A 151 39.62 18.48 23.63
C GLY A 151 38.09 18.42 23.66
N LEU A 152 37.55 17.24 23.98
CA LEU A 152 36.15 17.01 24.26
C LEU A 152 35.96 16.19 25.54
N TYR A 153 35.02 16.59 26.39
CA TYR A 153 34.61 15.87 27.58
C TYR A 153 33.11 15.64 27.55
N ALA A 154 32.67 14.39 27.70
CA ALA A 154 31.26 14.01 27.72
C ALA A 154 30.91 13.27 29.02
N ARG A 155 29.83 13.66 29.70
CA ARG A 155 29.26 12.93 30.85
C ARG A 155 27.75 12.84 30.73
N ASN A 156 27.18 11.66 30.94
CA ASN A 156 25.74 11.41 30.76
C ASN A 156 25.18 12.05 29.48
N SER A 157 25.87 11.84 28.37
CA SER A 157 25.66 12.59 27.12
C SER A 157 25.85 11.67 25.92
N GLN A 158 25.20 11.98 24.80
CA GLN A 158 25.47 11.31 23.53
C GLN A 158 26.21 12.26 22.60
N VAL A 159 27.35 11.82 22.08
CA VAL A 159 28.22 12.64 21.24
C VAL A 159 28.60 11.86 19.99
N SER A 160 28.25 12.40 18.82
CA SER A 160 28.69 11.88 17.52
C SER A 160 29.78 12.80 16.96
N ILE A 161 30.92 12.22 16.61
CA ILE A 161 32.12 12.89 16.10
C ILE A 161 32.47 12.23 14.77
N GLN A 162 32.49 12.99 13.70
CA GLN A 162 32.70 12.44 12.36
C GLN A 162 33.63 13.31 11.54
N ASP A 163 34.61 12.71 10.87
CA ASP A 163 35.56 13.40 10.00
C ASP A 163 36.30 14.57 10.73
N CYS A 164 36.62 14.42 12.02
CA CYS A 164 37.22 15.47 12.86
C CYS A 164 38.69 15.21 13.23
N GLU A 165 39.42 16.25 13.61
CA GLU A 165 40.79 16.17 14.10
C GLU A 165 40.91 16.72 15.54
N PHE A 166 41.46 15.92 16.45
CA PHE A 166 41.85 16.33 17.80
C PHE A 166 43.37 16.24 17.93
N ALA A 167 44.02 17.39 17.84
CA ALA A 167 45.47 17.47 17.72
C ALA A 167 46.11 18.35 18.80
N ASP A 168 47.29 17.96 19.29
CA ASP A 168 48.13 18.81 20.14
C ASP A 168 47.41 19.30 21.43
N ASN A 169 46.44 18.52 21.96
CA ASN A 169 45.83 18.81 23.25
C ASN A 169 46.73 18.31 24.37
N VAL A 170 46.96 19.16 25.38
CA VAL A 170 48.00 18.96 26.40
C VAL A 170 47.76 17.70 27.23
N ASN A 171 46.48 17.36 27.46
CA ASN A 171 46.08 16.17 28.21
C ASN A 171 45.29 15.19 27.32
N VAL A 172 43.97 15.12 27.43
CA VAL A 172 43.18 14.12 26.68
C VAL A 172 42.50 14.77 25.47
N ALA A 173 42.54 14.12 24.32
CA ALA A 173 41.79 14.53 23.14
C ALA A 173 40.28 14.35 23.35
N VAL A 174 39.82 13.11 23.58
CA VAL A 174 38.40 12.81 23.86
C VAL A 174 38.26 12.03 25.16
N HIS A 175 37.41 12.50 26.06
CA HIS A 175 37.11 11.84 27.34
C HIS A 175 35.62 11.50 27.42
N SER A 176 35.30 10.20 27.26
CA SER A 176 33.99 9.62 27.52
C SER A 176 33.88 9.24 29.00
N ALA A 177 33.31 10.12 29.81
CA ALA A 177 33.14 9.90 31.24
C ALA A 177 31.89 9.04 31.55
N ALA A 178 31.52 8.95 32.83
CA ALA A 178 30.42 8.11 33.26
C ALA A 178 29.11 8.39 32.49
N TYR A 179 28.49 7.30 31.99
CA TYR A 179 27.21 7.29 31.27
C TYR A 179 27.19 8.06 29.95
N SER A 180 28.34 8.47 29.40
CA SER A 180 28.36 9.01 28.05
C SER A 180 28.40 7.89 27.00
N GLN A 181 27.80 8.16 25.84
CA GLN A 181 27.93 7.36 24.63
C GLN A 181 28.61 8.22 23.56
N VAL A 182 29.80 7.83 23.14
CA VAL A 182 30.60 8.60 22.17
C VAL A 182 30.85 7.74 20.94
N LEU A 183 30.48 8.23 19.76
CA LEU A 183 30.75 7.59 18.47
C LEU A 183 31.78 8.43 17.70
N LEU A 184 32.92 7.84 17.34
CA LEU A 184 33.95 8.51 16.52
C LEU A 184 34.11 7.79 15.18
N GLU A 185 33.81 8.48 14.09
CA GLU A 185 33.92 7.95 12.74
C GLU A 185 34.92 8.74 11.91
N ARG A 186 35.82 8.04 11.20
CA ARG A 186 36.77 8.63 10.23
C ARG A 186 37.53 9.85 10.77
N SER A 187 37.86 9.84 12.05
CA SER A 187 38.48 10.98 12.74
C SER A 187 39.95 10.69 13.07
N HIS A 188 40.71 11.72 13.44
CA HIS A 188 42.13 11.63 13.79
C HIS A 188 42.38 12.16 15.21
N LEU A 189 42.95 11.32 16.08
CA LEU A 189 43.40 11.71 17.43
C LEU A 189 44.93 11.64 17.47
N THR A 190 45.60 12.79 17.41
CA THR A 190 47.05 12.87 17.17
C THR A 190 47.81 13.82 18.10
N ARG A 191 49.02 13.43 18.53
CA ARG A 191 49.92 14.26 19.37
C ARG A 191 49.32 14.74 20.70
N ASN A 192 48.46 13.93 21.32
CA ASN A 192 47.90 14.20 22.64
C ASN A 192 48.62 13.36 23.71
N LYS A 193 48.50 13.74 24.99
CA LYS A 193 48.96 12.86 26.08
C LYS A 193 48.12 11.59 26.14
N VAL A 194 46.80 11.73 25.97
CA VAL A 194 45.89 10.59 25.79
C VAL A 194 44.99 10.86 24.59
N GLY A 195 44.91 9.93 23.64
CA GLY A 195 43.99 10.03 22.51
C GLY A 195 42.53 9.94 22.97
N LEU A 196 42.16 8.80 23.54
CA LEU A 196 40.80 8.53 24.03
C LEU A 196 40.86 7.99 25.47
N LEU A 197 40.13 8.63 26.38
CA LEU A 197 39.91 8.15 27.76
C LEU A 197 38.44 7.77 27.93
N ILE A 198 38.19 6.55 28.37
CA ILE A 198 36.87 6.01 28.65
C ILE A 198 36.84 5.65 30.13
N SER A 199 36.12 6.45 30.92
CA SER A 199 35.96 6.18 32.35
C SER A 199 34.88 5.16 32.62
N ASP A 200 34.83 4.66 33.85
CA ASP A 200 33.83 3.68 34.29
C ASP A 200 32.41 4.14 33.89
N PHE A 201 31.63 3.20 33.32
CA PHE A 201 30.29 3.39 32.76
C PHE A 201 30.20 4.27 31.50
N GLY A 202 31.33 4.73 30.96
CA GLY A 202 31.38 5.36 29.64
C GLY A 202 31.35 4.30 28.53
N LYS A 203 30.68 4.62 27.43
CA LYS A 203 30.64 3.80 26.21
C LYS A 203 31.26 4.56 25.05
N THR A 204 32.17 3.94 24.32
CA THR A 204 32.74 4.54 23.11
C THR A 204 32.87 3.53 21.99
N HIS A 205 32.43 3.93 20.79
CA HIS A 205 32.61 3.19 19.55
C HIS A 205 33.45 4.01 18.59
N ILE A 206 34.55 3.45 18.10
CA ILE A 206 35.38 4.08 17.07
C ILE A 206 35.36 3.28 15.77
N ILE A 207 35.11 3.95 14.65
CA ILE A 207 35.00 3.35 13.31
C ILE A 207 35.92 4.08 12.34
N THR A 208 36.89 3.39 11.74
CA THR A 208 37.85 3.97 10.78
C THR A 208 38.57 5.22 11.33
N THR A 209 38.72 5.32 12.65
CA THR A 209 39.36 6.45 13.34
C THR A 209 40.84 6.15 13.58
N GLN A 210 41.72 7.09 13.25
CA GLN A 210 43.16 6.95 13.44
C GLN A 210 43.59 7.52 14.79
N VAL A 211 44.20 6.68 15.64
CA VAL A 211 44.72 7.09 16.95
C VAL A 211 46.24 6.92 16.93
N GLU A 212 46.98 8.00 16.70
CA GLU A 212 48.42 7.91 16.45
C GLU A 212 49.26 9.01 17.10
N GLN A 213 50.54 8.74 17.33
CA GLN A 213 51.49 9.72 17.88
C GLN A 213 51.09 10.30 19.26
N ASN A 214 50.26 9.59 20.03
CA ASN A 214 49.90 9.99 21.39
C ASN A 214 50.85 9.36 22.42
N GLU A 215 50.95 9.94 23.62
CA GLU A 215 51.66 9.26 24.71
C GLU A 215 50.93 7.97 25.12
N VAL A 216 49.60 8.03 25.18
CA VAL A 216 48.73 6.86 25.27
C VAL A 216 47.62 6.96 24.23
N GLY A 217 47.39 5.91 23.43
CA GLY A 217 46.33 5.86 22.43
C GLY A 217 44.95 5.84 23.08
N VAL A 218 44.59 4.72 23.72
CA VAL A 218 43.31 4.56 24.43
C VAL A 218 43.53 4.12 25.88
N VAL A 219 42.78 4.74 26.79
CA VAL A 219 42.66 4.33 28.18
C VAL A 219 41.21 3.94 28.44
N SER A 220 40.95 2.72 28.90
CA SER A 220 39.61 2.22 29.20
C SER A 220 39.57 1.65 30.61
N GLU A 221 38.76 2.26 31.48
CA GLU A 221 38.57 1.84 32.87
C GLU A 221 37.74 0.54 32.97
N LYS A 222 37.68 -0.06 34.16
CA LYS A 222 37.25 -1.44 34.36
C LYS A 222 35.79 -1.69 33.95
N GLU A 223 34.91 -0.74 34.23
CA GLU A 223 33.47 -0.82 33.98
C GLU A 223 33.06 -0.03 32.72
N SER A 224 34.02 0.24 31.82
CA SER A 224 33.76 0.94 30.56
C SER A 224 33.51 -0.02 29.38
N GLU A 225 32.78 0.46 28.36
CA GLU A 225 32.53 -0.28 27.12
C GLU A 225 33.27 0.38 25.95
N PHE A 226 34.12 -0.39 25.27
CA PHE A 226 34.91 0.11 24.14
C PHE A 226 34.78 -0.84 22.95
N ILE A 227 34.31 -0.30 21.82
CA ILE A 227 34.16 -1.00 20.55
C ILE A 227 35.08 -0.32 19.52
N GLN A 228 35.84 -1.13 18.77
CA GLN A 228 36.82 -0.65 17.81
C GLN A 228 36.67 -1.38 16.47
N ASP A 229 36.30 -0.64 15.43
CA ASP A 229 36.16 -1.14 14.07
C ASP A 229 37.12 -0.41 13.12
N ASN A 230 38.00 -1.17 12.47
CA ASN A 230 38.93 -0.67 11.44
C ASN A 230 39.71 0.61 11.86
N SER A 231 39.97 0.79 13.15
CA SER A 231 40.53 2.02 13.73
C SER A 231 41.95 1.74 14.21
N PRO A 232 43.00 2.06 13.43
CA PRO A 232 44.36 1.71 13.78
C PRO A 232 44.89 2.55 14.96
N MET A 233 45.58 1.89 15.89
CA MET A 233 46.36 2.51 16.95
C MET A 233 47.84 2.29 16.65
N VAL A 234 48.50 3.30 16.08
CA VAL A 234 49.87 3.16 15.58
C VAL A 234 50.74 4.30 16.04
N ASN A 235 52.03 4.04 16.25
CA ASN A 235 53.01 5.06 16.63
C ASN A 235 52.67 5.81 17.93
N ASN A 236 51.83 5.26 18.82
CA ASN A 236 51.68 5.77 20.19
C ASN A 236 52.80 5.20 21.07
N LYS A 237 53.15 5.88 22.16
CA LYS A 237 54.11 5.33 23.14
C LYS A 237 53.50 4.13 23.89
N ILE A 238 52.19 4.16 24.12
CA ILE A 238 51.37 3.03 24.62
C ILE A 238 50.08 3.02 23.81
N ASP A 239 49.74 1.94 23.11
CA ASP A 239 48.50 1.92 22.30
C ASP A 239 47.23 1.79 23.15
N PHE A 240 47.23 0.90 24.15
CA PHE A 240 46.06 0.66 25.01
C PHE A 240 46.44 0.45 26.48
N ALA A 241 45.72 1.08 27.41
CA ALA A 241 45.90 0.94 28.86
C ALA A 241 44.56 0.79 29.61
N LYS A 242 44.56 0.03 30.73
CA LYS A 242 43.35 -0.27 31.52
C LYS A 242 43.16 0.57 32.79
N ASN A 243 44.09 1.44 33.15
CA ASN A 243 44.03 2.21 34.40
C ASN A 243 44.60 3.62 34.22
N PRO A 244 43.79 4.68 34.41
CA PRO A 244 44.22 6.07 34.25
C PRO A 244 45.12 6.56 35.39
N GLN A 245 45.22 5.87 36.54
CA GLN A 245 46.04 6.32 37.67
C GLN A 245 47.55 6.38 37.37
N ILE A 246 47.98 5.77 36.27
CA ILE A 246 49.36 5.86 35.76
C ILE A 246 49.62 7.24 35.13
N LEU A 247 48.57 8.02 34.86
CA LEU A 247 48.61 9.30 34.18
C LEU A 247 48.23 10.41 35.16
N ALA A 248 49.16 11.33 35.45
CA ALA A 248 48.86 12.55 36.17
C ALA A 248 47.95 13.44 35.29
N LEU A 249 46.64 13.20 35.33
CA LEU A 249 45.62 13.93 34.59
C LEU A 249 44.99 15.01 35.49
N PRO A 250 44.63 16.17 34.92
CA PRO A 250 43.84 17.18 35.62
C PRO A 250 42.45 16.64 36.01
N PRO A 251 41.80 17.22 37.04
CA PRO A 251 40.45 16.83 37.46
C PRO A 251 39.43 17.01 36.34
N GLU A 252 38.35 16.23 36.40
CA GLU A 252 37.23 16.36 35.48
C GLU A 252 36.67 17.79 35.47
N PRO A 253 36.37 18.35 34.30
CA PRO A 253 35.70 19.64 34.19
C PRO A 253 34.40 19.70 35.01
N LEU A 254 34.12 20.87 35.57
CA LEU A 254 32.88 21.16 36.30
C LEU A 254 32.03 22.12 35.48
N PHE A 255 30.74 21.83 35.34
CA PHE A 255 29.75 22.76 34.82
C PHE A 255 28.97 23.36 36.00
N GLU A 256 29.18 24.65 36.29
CA GLU A 256 28.55 25.29 37.44
C GLU A 256 27.01 25.31 37.31
N GLY A 257 26.32 24.86 38.36
CA GLY A 257 24.85 24.82 38.44
C GLY A 257 24.20 23.58 37.83
N VAL A 258 24.97 22.56 37.42
CA VAL A 258 24.44 21.27 36.91
C VAL A 258 24.93 20.13 37.82
N GLU A 259 23.99 19.36 38.37
CA GLU A 259 24.32 18.28 39.31
C GLU A 259 25.02 17.12 38.61
N LYS A 260 26.16 16.67 39.18
CA LYS A 260 26.78 15.39 38.81
C LYS A 260 25.87 14.24 39.26
N ILE A 261 25.41 13.42 38.32
CA ILE A 261 24.65 12.20 38.67
C ILE A 261 25.56 11.24 39.44
N LYS A 262 25.09 10.74 40.60
CA LYS A 262 25.80 9.73 41.40
C LYS A 262 25.49 8.31 40.87
N PRO A 263 26.47 7.40 40.83
CA PRO A 263 26.30 6.05 40.28
C PRO A 263 25.21 5.19 40.96
N SER A 264 24.84 5.49 42.21
CA SER A 264 23.87 4.71 42.98
C SER A 264 22.40 4.92 42.57
N ASN A 265 22.10 5.89 41.69
CA ASN A 265 20.72 6.25 41.33
C ASN A 265 20.29 5.80 39.92
N LEU A 266 21.12 5.04 39.22
CA LEU A 266 20.79 4.43 37.94
C LEU A 266 20.74 2.93 38.15
N ALA A 267 19.54 2.42 38.45
CA ALA A 267 19.21 1.07 38.02
C ALA A 267 19.52 0.99 36.51
N ASP A 268 20.02 -0.16 36.05
CA ASP A 268 20.03 -0.54 34.63
C ASP A 268 18.75 0.05 34.01
N PRO A 269 18.80 0.92 32.98
CA PRO A 269 17.62 1.63 32.54
C PRO A 269 16.57 0.57 32.26
N LYS A 270 15.54 0.50 33.13
CA LYS A 270 14.42 -0.41 32.91
C LYS A 270 13.99 -0.17 31.48
N THR A 271 13.80 -1.24 30.73
CA THR A 271 13.21 -1.19 29.39
C THR A 271 11.88 -0.46 29.51
N ASP A 272 11.89 0.83 29.19
CA ASP A 272 10.75 1.72 29.35
C ASP A 272 10.06 1.75 27.98
N TRP A 273 9.01 0.95 27.86
CA TRP A 273 8.22 0.85 26.64
C TRP A 273 7.36 2.10 26.49
N LYS A 274 7.52 2.82 25.39
CA LYS A 274 6.62 3.89 24.99
C LYS A 274 5.57 3.33 24.07
N VAL A 275 4.30 3.44 24.45
CA VAL A 275 3.17 2.95 23.67
C VAL A 275 2.49 4.14 22.99
N THR A 276 2.38 4.08 21.67
CA THR A 276 1.61 4.99 20.84
C THR A 276 0.53 4.23 20.08
N GLY A 277 -0.51 4.91 19.60
CA GLY A 277 -1.49 4.25 18.75
C GLY A 277 -2.87 4.90 18.72
N SER A 278 -3.87 4.15 18.28
CA SER A 278 -5.25 4.58 18.21
C SER A 278 -6.21 3.47 18.62
N ILE A 279 -7.28 3.86 19.31
CA ILE A 279 -8.42 3.02 19.63
C ILE A 279 -9.65 3.72 19.05
N MET A 280 -10.40 3.05 18.20
CA MET A 280 -11.60 3.58 17.56
C MET A 280 -12.78 2.69 17.91
N ALA A 281 -13.91 3.32 18.22
CA ALA A 281 -15.19 2.64 18.35
C ALA A 281 -16.26 3.44 17.61
N GLY A 282 -17.03 2.76 16.78
CA GLY A 282 -18.04 3.36 15.94
C GLY A 282 -19.35 2.60 15.99
N ILE A 283 -20.43 3.34 15.81
CA ILE A 283 -21.75 2.78 15.51
C ILE A 283 -22.20 3.29 14.15
N TYR A 284 -22.92 2.47 13.41
CA TYR A 284 -23.52 2.90 12.16
C TYR A 284 -24.92 2.32 11.98
N ASN A 285 -25.71 3.03 11.20
CA ASN A 285 -27.01 2.56 10.73
C ASN A 285 -27.10 2.76 9.21
N HIS A 286 -27.54 1.73 8.51
CA HIS A 286 -27.79 1.75 7.08
C HIS A 286 -29.27 1.49 6.81
N ASP A 287 -29.93 2.48 6.22
CA ASP A 287 -31.31 2.40 5.77
C ASP A 287 -31.33 2.18 4.25
N VAL A 288 -32.00 1.12 3.81
CA VAL A 288 -32.08 0.72 2.40
C VAL A 288 -33.54 0.65 2.01
N GLU A 289 -33.92 1.53 1.10
CA GLU A 289 -35.25 1.61 0.52
C GLU A 289 -35.13 1.26 -0.97
N THR A 290 -35.57 0.07 -1.32
CA THR A 290 -35.70 -0.38 -2.72
C THR A 290 -36.89 0.32 -3.38
N ALA A 291 -37.03 0.20 -4.70
CA ALA A 291 -38.18 0.79 -5.37
C ALA A 291 -39.48 0.20 -4.84
N SER A 292 -40.57 0.95 -4.94
CA SER A 292 -41.92 0.42 -4.75
C SER A 292 -42.53 0.04 -6.09
N ASN A 293 -43.38 -0.98 -6.09
CA ASN A 293 -44.27 -1.24 -7.20
C ASN A 293 -45.24 -0.05 -7.38
N GLU A 294 -44.93 0.84 -8.32
CA GLU A 294 -45.73 2.03 -8.65
C GLU A 294 -46.98 1.68 -9.49
N THR A 295 -47.09 0.44 -9.97
CA THR A 295 -48.23 -0.01 -10.76
C THR A 295 -49.45 -0.24 -9.88
N HIS A 296 -50.65 -0.18 -10.47
CA HIS A 296 -51.91 -0.47 -9.75
C HIS A 296 -52.15 -1.97 -9.58
N SER A 297 -51.17 -2.78 -9.97
CA SER A 297 -51.27 -4.21 -10.18
C SER A 297 -50.19 -4.93 -9.35
N ARG A 298 -50.36 -6.21 -9.04
CA ARG A 298 -49.29 -6.94 -8.34
C ARG A 298 -48.16 -7.18 -9.32
N ASP A 299 -46.92 -7.23 -8.87
CA ASP A 299 -45.79 -7.69 -9.66
C ASP A 299 -45.35 -9.09 -9.18
N ILE A 300 -44.86 -9.94 -10.08
CA ILE A 300 -44.40 -11.30 -9.74
C ILE A 300 -42.96 -11.43 -10.20
N VAL A 301 -42.05 -11.47 -9.24
CA VAL A 301 -40.61 -11.62 -9.49
C VAL A 301 -40.15 -12.95 -8.89
N GLY A 302 -39.86 -13.92 -9.76
CA GLY A 302 -39.60 -15.30 -9.34
C GLY A 302 -40.81 -15.92 -8.64
N ASN A 303 -40.63 -16.33 -7.38
CA ASN A 303 -41.71 -16.88 -6.55
C ASN A 303 -42.38 -15.84 -5.63
N ASP A 304 -41.92 -14.58 -5.63
CA ASP A 304 -42.45 -13.51 -4.78
C ASP A 304 -43.50 -12.68 -5.52
N THR A 305 -44.59 -12.32 -4.82
CA THR A 305 -45.65 -11.45 -5.33
C THR A 305 -45.61 -10.10 -4.60
N ILE A 306 -45.22 -9.03 -5.29
CA ILE A 306 -45.13 -7.67 -4.76
C ILE A 306 -46.46 -6.93 -4.98
N GLN A 307 -47.12 -6.47 -3.92
CA GLN A 307 -48.38 -5.71 -4.03
C GLN A 307 -48.15 -4.29 -4.56
N PRO A 308 -49.21 -3.62 -5.08
CA PRO A 308 -49.15 -2.18 -5.36
C PRO A 308 -48.66 -1.40 -4.13
N HIS A 309 -47.69 -0.51 -4.34
CA HIS A 309 -46.99 0.28 -3.32
C HIS A 309 -46.15 -0.51 -2.31
N GLU A 310 -45.95 -1.82 -2.52
CA GLU A 310 -44.99 -2.61 -1.74
C GLU A 310 -43.59 -2.46 -2.34
N HIS A 311 -42.57 -2.45 -1.49
CA HIS A 311 -41.18 -2.35 -1.91
C HIS A 311 -40.62 -3.69 -2.36
N TYR A 312 -39.80 -3.67 -3.41
CA TYR A 312 -39.10 -4.87 -3.90
C TYR A 312 -38.11 -5.39 -2.85
N LYS A 313 -37.81 -6.69 -2.88
CA LYS A 313 -36.90 -7.30 -1.90
C LYS A 313 -35.47 -6.78 -2.07
N ASN A 314 -34.86 -6.33 -0.97
CA ASN A 314 -33.42 -6.01 -0.95
C ASN A 314 -32.58 -7.29 -0.90
N ILE A 315 -31.70 -7.46 -1.88
CA ILE A 315 -30.80 -8.62 -2.01
C ILE A 315 -29.32 -8.23 -2.15
N PHE A 316 -28.99 -6.93 -2.11
CA PHE A 316 -27.66 -6.44 -2.54
C PHE A 316 -27.00 -5.47 -1.55
N GLN A 317 -27.67 -5.03 -0.50
CA GLN A 317 -27.08 -4.22 0.58
C GLN A 317 -27.50 -4.78 1.94
N THR A 318 -26.61 -4.76 2.93
CA THR A 318 -26.94 -5.15 4.32
C THR A 318 -27.58 -4.00 5.10
N PRO A 319 -28.90 -4.01 5.36
CA PRO A 319 -29.55 -2.95 6.13
C PRO A 319 -29.40 -3.16 7.64
N GLY A 320 -29.63 -2.10 8.40
CA GLY A 320 -29.76 -2.12 9.85
C GLY A 320 -28.59 -1.49 10.59
N GLU A 321 -28.48 -1.84 11.87
CA GLU A 321 -27.49 -1.30 12.79
C GLU A 321 -26.24 -2.19 12.82
N GLY A 322 -25.08 -1.55 12.96
CA GLY A 322 -23.82 -2.24 13.14
C GLY A 322 -22.86 -1.46 14.04
N VAL A 323 -21.82 -2.16 14.45
CA VAL A 323 -20.71 -1.62 15.23
C VAL A 323 -19.40 -1.87 14.49
N GLU A 324 -18.50 -0.92 14.63
CA GLU A 324 -17.13 -1.02 14.14
C GLU A 324 -16.17 -0.71 15.29
N GLY A 325 -15.04 -1.39 15.35
CA GLY A 325 -13.97 -1.12 16.30
C GLY A 325 -12.64 -1.34 15.63
N SER A 326 -11.67 -0.48 15.91
CA SER A 326 -10.29 -0.73 15.48
C SER A 326 -9.30 -0.34 16.56
N LEU A 327 -8.19 -1.06 16.59
CA LEU A 327 -7.12 -0.95 17.56
C LEU A 327 -5.80 -1.00 16.80
N TYR A 328 -4.98 0.02 17.00
CA TYR A 328 -3.60 0.07 16.56
C TYR A 328 -2.75 0.45 17.76
N LEU A 329 -1.78 -0.38 18.12
CA LEU A 329 -0.85 -0.11 19.21
C LEU A 329 0.56 -0.40 18.74
N LEU A 330 1.45 0.58 18.87
CA LEU A 330 2.88 0.45 18.65
C LEU A 330 3.62 0.75 19.95
N ALA A 331 4.27 -0.26 20.50
CA ALA A 331 5.15 -0.15 21.64
C ALA A 331 6.60 -0.15 21.17
N LYS A 332 7.39 0.84 21.60
CA LYS A 332 8.81 0.95 21.28
C LYS A 332 9.63 1.13 22.54
N ASP A 333 10.69 0.34 22.69
CA ASP A 333 11.62 0.48 23.80
C ASP A 333 12.78 1.45 23.49
N ASN A 334 13.63 1.69 24.49
CA ASN A 334 14.81 2.55 24.36
C ASN A 334 15.98 1.91 23.58
N HIS A 335 15.87 0.65 23.18
CA HIS A 335 16.86 -0.11 22.41
C HIS A 335 16.48 -0.24 20.93
N GLY A 336 15.29 0.22 20.54
CA GLY A 336 14.79 0.14 19.17
C GLY A 336 13.89 -1.07 18.91
N THR A 337 13.64 -1.92 19.90
CA THR A 337 12.66 -3.01 19.83
C THR A 337 11.27 -2.45 19.64
N THR A 338 10.51 -3.01 18.71
CA THR A 338 9.11 -2.64 18.43
C THR A 338 8.20 -3.84 18.58
N ALA A 339 7.03 -3.60 19.18
CA ALA A 339 5.90 -4.53 19.20
C ALA A 339 4.67 -3.77 18.71
N GLU A 340 4.07 -4.22 17.62
CA GLU A 340 2.90 -3.64 16.99
C GLU A 340 1.74 -4.63 17.03
N PHE A 341 0.54 -4.14 17.32
CA PHE A 341 -0.69 -4.91 17.32
C PHE A 341 -1.77 -4.12 16.60
N THR A 342 -2.38 -4.76 15.60
CA THR A 342 -3.47 -4.20 14.81
C THR A 342 -4.65 -5.15 14.85
N ALA A 343 -5.83 -4.62 15.11
CA ALA A 343 -7.07 -5.38 15.09
C ALA A 343 -8.21 -4.48 14.59
N ALA A 344 -9.06 -4.97 13.71
CA ALA A 344 -10.34 -4.34 13.41
C ALA A 344 -11.46 -5.37 13.46
N LEU A 345 -12.64 -4.89 13.87
CA LEU A 345 -13.84 -5.68 14.08
C LEU A 345 -15.00 -4.93 13.46
N ARG A 346 -15.78 -5.61 12.63
CA ARG A 346 -17.07 -5.16 12.14
C ARG A 346 -18.13 -6.18 12.53
N SER A 347 -19.30 -5.72 12.92
CA SER A 347 -20.42 -6.59 13.25
C SER A 347 -21.73 -5.90 12.91
N ASP A 348 -22.55 -6.55 12.10
CA ASP A 348 -23.87 -6.06 11.68
C ASP A 348 -24.93 -7.17 11.72
N THR A 349 -26.07 -6.91 11.08
CA THR A 349 -27.21 -7.82 11.03
C THR A 349 -26.90 -9.11 10.26
N TRP A 350 -25.98 -9.07 9.29
CA TRP A 350 -25.64 -10.15 8.38
C TRP A 350 -24.29 -10.80 8.70
N GLN A 351 -23.23 -10.03 8.88
CA GLN A 351 -21.90 -10.52 9.25
C GLN A 351 -21.65 -10.22 10.72
N LYS A 352 -21.45 -11.29 11.50
CA LYS A 352 -21.20 -11.17 12.94
C LYS A 352 -19.74 -11.45 13.23
N ASN A 353 -19.12 -10.54 13.98
CA ASN A 353 -17.74 -10.67 14.45
C ASN A 353 -16.73 -10.84 13.31
N ASP A 354 -16.88 -10.05 12.26
CA ASP A 354 -15.95 -10.00 11.15
C ASP A 354 -14.67 -9.29 11.59
N TRP A 355 -13.57 -10.04 11.69
CA TRP A 355 -12.27 -9.53 12.14
C TRP A 355 -11.35 -9.40 10.93
N ASP A 356 -11.04 -8.16 10.53
CA ASP A 356 -10.10 -7.90 9.44
C ASP A 356 -9.58 -6.45 9.48
N PRO A 357 -8.27 -6.20 9.68
CA PRO A 357 -7.20 -7.19 9.91
C PRO A 357 -7.02 -7.51 11.41
N LEU A 358 -6.43 -8.67 11.71
CA LEU A 358 -5.93 -9.09 13.02
C LEU A 358 -4.45 -9.50 12.92
N SER A 359 -3.54 -8.66 13.37
CA SER A 359 -2.11 -8.91 13.25
C SER A 359 -1.27 -8.47 14.46
N PHE A 360 -0.16 -9.17 14.66
CA PHE A 360 0.86 -8.87 15.65
C PHE A 360 2.25 -8.89 15.00
N HIS A 361 2.98 -7.81 15.14
CA HIS A 361 4.33 -7.65 14.61
C HIS A 361 5.33 -7.36 15.73
N TYR A 362 6.47 -8.02 15.71
CA TYR A 362 7.52 -7.88 16.72
C TYR A 362 8.89 -7.86 16.06
N ALA A 363 9.61 -6.76 16.20
CA ALA A 363 10.95 -6.60 15.63
C ALA A 363 11.97 -6.16 16.68
N PHE A 364 13.16 -6.78 16.66
CA PHE A 364 14.21 -6.48 17.62
C PHE A 364 15.61 -6.66 17.05
N ASP A 365 16.51 -5.81 17.52
CA ASP A 365 17.94 -5.90 17.21
C ASP A 365 18.70 -6.52 18.38
N PHE A 366 19.62 -7.42 18.07
CA PHE A 366 20.55 -7.97 19.05
C PHE A 366 21.96 -8.02 18.47
N ARG A 367 22.97 -7.69 19.28
CA ARG A 367 24.38 -7.72 18.88
C ARG A 367 25.11 -8.92 19.49
N ASN A 368 25.74 -9.71 18.64
CA ASN A 368 26.64 -10.78 19.04
C ASN A 368 28.10 -10.38 18.79
N SER A 369 28.97 -10.59 19.78
CA SER A 369 30.38 -10.21 19.72
C SER A 369 31.22 -10.97 18.67
N LEU A 370 30.76 -12.13 18.19
CA LEU A 370 31.41 -12.95 17.17
C LEU A 370 30.82 -12.77 15.77
N LEU A 371 29.53 -12.44 15.67
CA LEU A 371 28.78 -12.51 14.40
C LEU A 371 28.15 -11.17 13.96
N GLY A 372 28.26 -10.10 14.74
CA GLY A 372 27.79 -8.76 14.37
C GLY A 372 26.37 -8.43 14.84
N GLN A 373 25.73 -7.44 14.21
CA GLN A 373 24.35 -7.00 14.50
C GLN A 373 23.35 -7.87 13.72
N PHE A 374 22.36 -8.38 14.44
CA PHE A 374 21.24 -9.13 13.92
C PHE A 374 19.97 -8.32 14.08
N HIS A 375 19.14 -8.36 13.05
CA HIS A 375 17.78 -7.84 13.08
C HIS A 375 16.81 -9.02 12.89
N ASN A 376 15.81 -9.10 13.76
CA ASN A 376 14.77 -10.12 13.73
C ASN A 376 13.43 -9.43 13.57
N ASP A 377 12.59 -9.97 12.69
CA ASP A 377 11.24 -9.50 12.44
C ASP A 377 10.29 -10.71 12.43
N LEU A 378 9.25 -10.68 13.27
CA LEU A 378 8.21 -11.69 13.35
C LEU A 378 6.85 -11.02 13.14
N THR A 379 6.07 -11.51 12.18
CA THR A 379 4.67 -11.13 11.97
C THR A 379 3.78 -12.36 12.14
N LEU A 380 2.66 -12.22 12.85
CA LEU A 380 1.64 -13.25 13.08
C LEU A 380 0.25 -12.67 12.78
N GLY A 381 -0.67 -13.50 12.31
CA GLY A 381 -2.01 -13.08 11.90
C GLY A 381 -2.03 -12.62 10.45
N ASP A 382 -2.78 -11.57 10.14
CA ASP A 382 -2.87 -11.01 8.79
C ASP A 382 -1.59 -10.26 8.40
N PHE A 383 -1.01 -10.64 7.27
CA PHE A 383 0.07 -9.89 6.66
C PHE A 383 -0.01 -9.95 5.14
N HIS A 384 0.35 -8.82 4.55
CA HIS A 384 0.41 -8.64 3.10
C HIS A 384 1.87 -8.71 2.64
N LEU A 385 2.15 -9.51 1.61
CA LEU A 385 3.43 -9.43 0.91
C LEU A 385 3.31 -8.36 -0.19
N GLN A 386 4.00 -7.24 0.02
CA GLN A 386 4.04 -6.08 -0.89
C GLN A 386 4.47 -6.45 -2.32
N GLU A 387 4.19 -5.53 -3.26
CA GLU A 387 4.53 -5.50 -4.70
C GLU A 387 6.05 -5.60 -5.07
N ASP A 388 6.88 -6.33 -4.31
CA ASP A 388 8.34 -6.35 -4.45
C ASP A 388 8.85 -7.34 -5.53
N PRO A 389 8.33 -8.57 -5.65
CA PRO A 389 8.55 -9.43 -6.82
C PRO A 389 7.24 -9.84 -7.48
N ILE A 390 7.23 -9.81 -8.81
CA ILE A 390 6.10 -10.22 -9.67
C ILE A 390 5.38 -11.47 -9.16
N ALA A 391 6.11 -12.50 -8.70
CA ALA A 391 5.57 -13.77 -8.22
C ALA A 391 4.76 -13.70 -6.90
N VAL A 392 4.93 -12.70 -6.04
CA VAL A 392 4.22 -12.64 -4.74
C VAL A 392 3.42 -11.37 -4.56
N GLN A 393 3.20 -10.63 -5.66
CA GLN A 393 2.44 -9.40 -5.69
C GLN A 393 1.01 -9.63 -5.19
N GLY A 394 0.53 -8.76 -4.29
CA GLY A 394 -0.85 -8.81 -3.82
C GLY A 394 -1.18 -9.98 -2.88
N LEU A 395 -0.19 -10.71 -2.38
CA LEU A 395 -0.45 -11.93 -1.62
C LEU A 395 -0.83 -11.60 -0.16
N ASP A 396 -2.11 -11.78 0.15
CA ASP A 396 -2.65 -11.74 1.51
C ASP A 396 -2.60 -13.11 2.18
N LEU A 397 -2.12 -13.16 3.43
CA LEU A 397 -2.02 -14.37 4.23
C LEU A 397 -2.43 -14.14 5.67
N PHE A 398 -3.23 -15.06 6.21
CA PHE A 398 -3.40 -15.24 7.65
C PHE A 398 -2.48 -16.36 8.14
N GLY A 399 -1.42 -16.03 8.87
CA GLY A 399 -0.43 -17.03 9.32
C GLY A 399 0.76 -16.45 10.07
N GLY A 400 1.98 -16.82 9.64
CA GLY A 400 3.22 -16.32 10.23
C GLY A 400 4.32 -16.04 9.21
N LYS A 401 5.09 -14.98 9.45
CA LYS A 401 6.26 -14.55 8.67
C LYS A 401 7.41 -14.23 9.60
N TYR A 402 8.62 -14.66 9.26
CA TYR A 402 9.83 -14.40 10.03
C TYR A 402 10.99 -13.99 9.11
N ILE A 403 11.66 -12.88 9.44
CA ILE A 403 12.85 -12.40 8.75
C ILE A 403 14.02 -12.34 9.74
N LEU A 404 15.12 -12.98 9.38
CA LEU A 404 16.41 -12.90 10.08
C LEU A 404 17.42 -12.19 9.18
N SER A 405 17.90 -11.02 9.61
CA SER A 405 18.88 -10.23 8.86
C SER A 405 20.19 -10.10 9.62
N PHE A 406 21.31 -10.26 8.91
CA PHE A 406 22.66 -9.98 9.38
C PHE A 406 23.47 -9.44 8.20
N SER A 407 23.89 -8.17 8.27
CA SER A 407 24.48 -7.48 7.11
C SER A 407 25.65 -8.28 6.50
N PRO A 408 25.65 -8.55 5.17
CA PRO A 408 24.75 -8.02 4.14
C PRO A 408 23.59 -8.96 3.73
N VAL A 409 23.26 -10.00 4.49
CA VAL A 409 22.30 -11.05 4.10
C VAL A 409 21.03 -10.99 4.96
N ALA A 410 19.87 -11.29 4.37
CA ALA A 410 18.65 -11.57 5.11
C ALA A 410 17.98 -12.85 4.60
N PHE A 411 17.29 -13.56 5.50
CA PHE A 411 16.51 -14.76 5.23
C PHE A 411 15.08 -14.50 5.65
N GLY A 412 14.13 -14.72 4.75
CA GLY A 412 12.69 -14.65 5.05
C GLY A 412 12.04 -16.02 4.89
N VAL A 413 11.10 -16.35 5.76
CA VAL A 413 10.18 -17.48 5.60
C VAL A 413 8.77 -17.04 5.98
N TYR A 414 7.76 -17.58 5.31
CA TYR A 414 6.37 -17.32 5.62
C TYR A 414 5.48 -18.52 5.27
N SER A 415 4.37 -18.65 5.99
CA SER A 415 3.34 -19.66 5.72
C SER A 415 2.00 -19.19 6.29
N GLY A 416 0.91 -19.42 5.57
CA GLY A 416 -0.43 -19.02 6.01
C GLY A 416 -1.52 -19.44 5.04
N GLN A 417 -2.76 -19.22 5.47
CA GLN A 417 -3.95 -19.40 4.65
C GLN A 417 -4.13 -18.15 3.77
N ASN A 418 -4.24 -18.35 2.45
CA ASN A 418 -4.48 -17.29 1.47
C ASN A 418 -5.96 -17.15 1.10
N ARG A 419 -6.69 -18.28 1.09
CA ARG A 419 -8.11 -18.33 0.80
C ARG A 419 -8.82 -19.20 1.84
N PRO A 420 -9.90 -18.72 2.48
CA PRO A 420 -10.66 -19.50 3.45
C PRO A 420 -11.50 -20.60 2.76
N LEU A 421 -11.93 -21.59 3.55
CA LEU A 421 -12.87 -22.64 3.12
C LEU A 421 -14.30 -22.09 3.09
N LEU A 422 -15.03 -22.26 1.98
CA LEU A 422 -16.47 -21.95 1.90
C LEU A 422 -17.28 -23.26 1.92
N LEU A 423 -18.18 -23.38 2.90
CA LEU A 423 -19.03 -24.57 3.10
C LEU A 423 -20.49 -24.28 2.78
N GLU A 424 -21.19 -25.27 2.24
CA GLU A 424 -22.62 -25.16 1.92
C GLU A 424 -23.45 -24.80 3.17
N GLY A 425 -24.35 -23.84 3.01
CA GLY A 425 -25.27 -23.38 4.06
C GLY A 425 -24.70 -22.31 4.99
N ASP A 426 -23.41 -21.99 4.92
CA ASP A 426 -22.84 -20.83 5.60
C ASP A 426 -23.34 -19.52 4.95
N ARG A 427 -23.33 -18.43 5.72
CA ARG A 427 -23.72 -17.11 5.20
C ARG A 427 -22.72 -16.69 4.13
N ASN A 428 -23.23 -16.24 2.99
CA ASN A 428 -22.36 -15.73 1.94
C ASN A 428 -21.64 -14.44 2.43
N PRO A 429 -20.30 -14.40 2.44
CA PRO A 429 -19.57 -13.21 2.88
C PRO A 429 -19.62 -12.08 1.84
N HIS A 430 -20.00 -12.36 0.60
CA HIS A 430 -20.04 -11.38 -0.48
C HIS A 430 -21.47 -10.89 -0.79
N PHE A 431 -22.48 -11.72 -0.54
CA PHE A 431 -23.87 -11.44 -0.87
C PHE A 431 -24.78 -11.40 0.37
N TYR A 432 -25.61 -10.35 0.46
CA TYR A 432 -26.55 -10.18 1.57
C TYR A 432 -27.76 -11.09 1.41
N ASN A 433 -28.20 -11.71 2.52
CA ASN A 433 -29.36 -12.61 2.56
C ASN A 433 -29.24 -13.81 1.61
N ASP A 434 -27.99 -14.26 1.42
CA ASP A 434 -27.63 -15.37 0.56
C ASP A 434 -26.80 -16.42 1.34
N THR A 435 -26.87 -17.68 0.96
CA THR A 435 -26.11 -18.74 1.64
C THR A 435 -25.34 -19.50 0.61
N ILE A 436 -24.10 -19.87 0.95
CA ILE A 436 -23.21 -20.61 0.06
C ILE A 436 -23.94 -21.85 -0.45
N GLY A 437 -24.19 -21.88 -1.76
CA GLY A 437 -24.80 -23.02 -2.44
C GLY A 437 -23.83 -24.19 -2.58
N LYS A 438 -24.34 -25.35 -2.99
CA LYS A 438 -23.49 -26.51 -3.36
C LYS A 438 -22.44 -26.16 -4.41
N GLU A 439 -22.75 -25.23 -5.30
CA GLU A 439 -21.89 -24.84 -6.42
C GLU A 439 -20.85 -23.77 -6.07
N GLU A 440 -20.98 -23.18 -4.89
CA GLU A 440 -20.14 -22.09 -4.40
C GLU A 440 -19.17 -22.57 -3.31
N GLN A 441 -19.10 -23.89 -3.07
CA GLN A 441 -18.13 -24.48 -2.15
C GLN A 441 -16.71 -24.32 -2.70
N GLN A 442 -15.80 -23.82 -1.86
CA GLN A 442 -14.41 -23.57 -2.23
C GLN A 442 -13.46 -24.23 -1.24
N ALA A 443 -12.38 -24.84 -1.76
CA ALA A 443 -11.28 -25.38 -0.96
C ALA A 443 -10.44 -24.26 -0.35
N GLN A 444 -9.91 -24.49 0.86
CA GLN A 444 -8.93 -23.57 1.42
C GLN A 444 -7.61 -23.66 0.67
N ARG A 445 -6.88 -22.54 0.58
CA ARG A 445 -5.55 -22.49 -0.06
C ARG A 445 -4.49 -22.18 0.98
N TRP A 446 -3.54 -23.10 1.15
CA TRP A 446 -2.36 -22.88 1.98
C TRP A 446 -1.19 -22.42 1.12
N VAL A 447 -0.44 -21.43 1.58
CA VAL A 447 0.72 -20.89 0.87
C VAL A 447 1.92 -20.86 1.79
N SER A 448 3.08 -21.24 1.27
CA SER A 448 4.35 -21.18 2.00
C SER A 448 5.47 -20.71 1.08
N GLY A 449 6.44 -19.98 1.62
CA GLY A 449 7.55 -19.50 0.83
C GLY A 449 8.75 -19.09 1.66
N GLY A 450 9.85 -18.81 0.96
CA GLY A 450 11.08 -18.35 1.58
C GLY A 450 11.97 -17.60 0.60
N SER A 451 12.80 -16.72 1.14
CA SER A 451 13.68 -15.86 0.35
C SER A 451 15.02 -15.62 1.01
N ILE A 452 16.02 -15.34 0.18
CA ILE A 452 17.35 -14.89 0.58
C ILE A 452 17.58 -13.55 -0.10
N GLN A 453 17.89 -12.53 0.69
CA GLN A 453 18.22 -11.19 0.22
C GLN A 453 19.68 -10.87 0.47
N LEU A 454 20.31 -10.22 -0.51
CA LEU A 454 21.68 -9.74 -0.49
C LEU A 454 21.70 -8.22 -0.66
N ASN A 455 22.27 -7.51 0.32
CA ASN A 455 22.36 -6.06 0.39
C ASN A 455 23.83 -5.57 0.46
N PRO A 456 24.67 -5.81 -0.56
CA PRO A 456 26.06 -5.36 -0.56
C PRO A 456 26.16 -3.82 -0.66
N LYS A 457 26.42 -3.14 0.46
CA LYS A 457 26.73 -1.68 0.55
C LYS A 457 25.69 -0.75 -0.11
N GLY A 458 24.40 -1.01 0.08
CA GLY A 458 23.30 -0.04 -0.06
C GLY A 458 23.01 0.52 -1.47
N GLN A 459 23.78 0.16 -2.50
CA GLN A 459 23.53 0.56 -3.89
C GLN A 459 22.87 -0.54 -4.72
N ILE A 460 23.00 -1.79 -4.28
CA ILE A 460 22.45 -2.97 -4.94
C ILE A 460 21.77 -3.80 -3.85
N GLN A 461 20.54 -4.20 -4.12
CA GLN A 461 19.77 -5.15 -3.33
C GLN A 461 19.26 -6.21 -4.30
N GLY A 462 19.47 -7.48 -3.97
CA GLY A 462 18.97 -8.60 -4.78
C GLY A 462 18.30 -9.63 -3.90
N THR A 463 17.13 -10.13 -4.30
CA THR A 463 16.43 -11.21 -3.60
C THR A 463 16.27 -12.39 -4.54
N LEU A 464 16.40 -13.60 -4.00
CA LEU A 464 16.01 -14.85 -4.64
C LEU A 464 15.02 -15.53 -3.71
N GLY A 465 13.89 -15.99 -4.21
CA GLY A 465 12.88 -16.65 -3.40
C GLY A 465 12.10 -17.71 -4.15
N MET A 466 11.32 -18.46 -3.38
CA MET A 466 10.41 -19.48 -3.86
C MET A 466 9.10 -19.43 -3.07
N ILE A 467 8.02 -19.79 -3.73
CA ILE A 467 6.68 -19.85 -3.15
C ILE A 467 5.97 -21.10 -3.69
N VAL A 468 5.17 -21.74 -2.83
CA VAL A 468 4.36 -22.92 -3.13
C VAL A 468 2.96 -22.77 -2.54
N SER A 469 1.95 -23.32 -3.20
CA SER A 469 0.59 -23.49 -2.65
C SER A 469 0.05 -24.88 -2.84
N ASP A 470 -0.86 -25.24 -1.93
CA ASP A 470 -1.66 -26.45 -1.97
C ASP A 470 -3.10 -26.11 -1.59
N ASP A 471 -4.07 -26.61 -2.37
CA ASP A 471 -5.49 -26.50 -2.06
C ASP A 471 -5.92 -27.74 -1.27
N GLU A 472 -6.53 -27.55 -0.11
CA GLU A 472 -6.88 -28.64 0.82
C GLU A 472 -8.36 -28.59 1.22
N LEU A 473 -8.97 -29.77 1.39
CA LEU A 473 -10.34 -29.96 1.90
C LEU A 473 -10.40 -30.34 3.38
N GLU A 474 -9.24 -30.59 4.00
CA GLU A 474 -9.16 -30.92 5.43
C GLU A 474 -9.52 -29.71 6.30
N GLN A 475 -9.80 -29.93 7.59
CA GLN A 475 -10.17 -28.84 8.50
C GLN A 475 -9.04 -27.80 8.60
N PRO A 476 -9.34 -26.49 8.46
CA PRO A 476 -8.32 -25.46 8.65
C PRO A 476 -7.72 -25.55 10.05
N ILE A 477 -6.38 -25.40 10.17
CA ILE A 477 -5.69 -25.42 11.47
C ILE A 477 -6.23 -24.32 12.42
N PHE A 478 -6.79 -23.25 11.86
CA PHE A 478 -7.20 -22.04 12.59
C PHE A 478 -8.71 -21.75 12.62
N ALA A 479 -9.56 -22.56 11.98
CA ALA A 479 -11.02 -22.33 11.93
C ALA A 479 -11.82 -23.55 12.41
N GLU A 480 -12.92 -23.32 13.13
CA GLU A 480 -13.87 -24.37 13.50
C GLU A 480 -14.84 -24.63 12.32
N GLY A 481 -14.78 -25.82 11.71
CA GLY A 481 -15.67 -26.18 10.59
C GLY A 481 -15.60 -27.66 10.20
N GLY A 482 -16.70 -28.23 9.73
CA GLY A 482 -16.79 -29.64 9.31
C GLY A 482 -16.03 -29.94 8.02
N SER A 483 -15.65 -31.21 7.81
CA SER A 483 -15.08 -31.69 6.56
C SER A 483 -16.17 -31.82 5.49
N SER A 484 -16.03 -31.16 4.33
CA SER A 484 -16.72 -31.56 3.10
C SER A 484 -15.90 -32.65 2.41
N SER A 485 -16.56 -33.61 1.75
CA SER A 485 -15.90 -34.64 0.95
C SER A 485 -15.74 -34.26 -0.52
N THR A 486 -16.26 -33.11 -0.96
CA THR A 486 -16.34 -32.74 -2.38
C THR A 486 -16.41 -31.22 -2.56
N THR A 487 -15.58 -30.64 -3.44
CA THR A 487 -15.76 -29.29 -4.00
C THR A 487 -15.98 -29.37 -5.49
N LEU A 488 -16.68 -28.37 -6.06
CA LEU A 488 -16.78 -28.20 -7.50
C LEU A 488 -15.57 -27.51 -8.11
N GLU A 489 -14.85 -26.71 -7.32
CA GLU A 489 -13.59 -26.15 -7.76
C GLU A 489 -12.51 -27.25 -7.87
N PRO A 490 -11.75 -27.27 -8.97
CA PRO A 490 -10.60 -28.16 -9.10
C PRO A 490 -9.51 -27.79 -8.10
N MET A 491 -8.93 -28.82 -7.47
CA MET A 491 -7.82 -28.66 -6.55
C MET A 491 -6.54 -28.39 -7.35
N GLN A 492 -5.77 -27.39 -6.95
CA GLN A 492 -4.54 -27.01 -7.63
C GLN A 492 -3.37 -26.95 -6.64
N THR A 493 -2.22 -27.43 -7.08
CA THR A 493 -0.93 -27.13 -6.42
C THR A 493 -0.11 -26.26 -7.34
N ALA A 494 0.67 -25.32 -6.80
CA ALA A 494 1.51 -24.45 -7.62
C ALA A 494 2.85 -24.15 -6.98
N MET A 495 3.82 -23.78 -7.82
CA MET A 495 5.14 -23.33 -7.40
C MET A 495 5.64 -22.22 -8.31
N ALA A 496 6.28 -21.22 -7.72
CA ALA A 496 7.07 -20.23 -8.46
C ALA A 496 8.42 -19.95 -7.77
N VAL A 497 9.43 -19.67 -8.59
CA VAL A 497 10.75 -19.18 -8.17
C VAL A 497 10.95 -17.81 -8.78
N TYR A 498 11.44 -16.87 -7.98
CA TYR A 498 11.59 -15.49 -8.41
C TYR A 498 12.92 -14.90 -7.98
N ALA A 499 13.38 -13.93 -8.76
CA ALA A 499 14.51 -13.07 -8.45
C ALA A 499 14.13 -11.61 -8.71
N ASN A 500 14.54 -10.72 -7.81
CA ASN A 500 14.45 -9.28 -8.04
C ASN A 500 15.77 -8.61 -7.74
N THR A 501 15.99 -7.48 -8.41
CA THR A 501 17.19 -6.65 -8.24
C THR A 501 16.79 -5.19 -8.24
N ARG A 502 17.21 -4.47 -7.20
CA ARG A 502 17.05 -3.02 -7.07
C ARG A 502 18.43 -2.37 -7.11
N LEU A 503 18.57 -1.36 -7.96
CA LEU A 503 19.80 -0.64 -8.23
C LEU A 503 19.59 0.86 -8.02
N GLN A 504 20.29 1.44 -7.06
CA GLN A 504 20.37 2.88 -6.91
C GLN A 504 21.53 3.44 -7.72
N LEU A 505 21.23 4.19 -8.78
CA LEU A 505 22.20 4.83 -9.64
C LEU A 505 22.43 6.30 -9.25
N PRO A 506 23.57 6.92 -9.62
CA PRO A 506 23.78 8.35 -9.44
C PRO A 506 22.68 9.20 -10.11
N ALA A 507 22.55 10.46 -9.69
CA ALA A 507 21.54 11.40 -10.19
C ALA A 507 20.07 11.04 -9.86
N ASN A 508 19.86 10.39 -8.70
CA ASN A 508 18.53 10.03 -8.17
C ASN A 508 17.72 9.16 -9.14
N VAL A 509 18.40 8.22 -9.80
CA VAL A 509 17.77 7.19 -10.62
C VAL A 509 17.73 5.90 -9.80
N GLU A 510 16.56 5.27 -9.78
CA GLU A 510 16.33 3.95 -9.22
C GLU A 510 15.82 3.04 -10.33
N PHE A 511 16.40 1.85 -10.41
CA PHE A 511 15.99 0.83 -11.37
C PHE A 511 15.68 -0.46 -10.62
N GLU A 512 14.57 -1.09 -10.97
CA GLU A 512 14.23 -2.41 -10.48
C GLU A 512 14.02 -3.36 -11.66
N GLY A 513 14.57 -4.57 -11.54
CA GLY A 513 14.36 -5.65 -12.50
C GLY A 513 13.89 -6.90 -11.76
N GLN A 514 12.84 -7.53 -12.26
CA GLN A 514 12.18 -8.69 -11.67
C GLN A 514 12.06 -9.80 -12.71
N PHE A 515 12.20 -11.05 -12.26
CA PHE A 515 12.04 -12.23 -13.08
C PHE A 515 11.47 -13.36 -12.24
N ALA A 516 10.50 -14.08 -12.76
CA ALA A 516 9.93 -15.24 -12.12
C ALA A 516 9.66 -16.34 -13.14
N VAL A 517 9.65 -17.57 -12.65
CA VAL A 517 9.22 -18.74 -13.39
C VAL A 517 8.32 -19.55 -12.48
N GLY A 518 7.15 -19.95 -12.96
CA GLY A 518 6.13 -20.57 -12.11
C GLY A 518 5.11 -21.37 -12.90
N ARG A 519 4.49 -22.36 -12.26
CA ARG A 519 3.51 -23.26 -12.86
C ARG A 519 2.58 -23.87 -11.79
N ALA A 520 1.38 -24.26 -12.21
CA ALA A 520 0.43 -25.05 -11.43
C ALA A 520 0.27 -26.48 -12.01
N ASP A 521 -0.06 -27.45 -11.16
CA ASP A 521 -0.57 -28.76 -11.58
C ASP A 521 -2.05 -28.61 -11.94
N THR A 522 -2.35 -28.65 -13.24
CA THR A 522 -3.71 -28.44 -13.78
C THR A 522 -4.43 -29.73 -14.10
N ALA A 523 -3.88 -30.90 -13.76
CA ALA A 523 -4.46 -32.17 -14.19
C ALA A 523 -5.90 -32.38 -13.70
N ASP A 524 -6.22 -32.00 -12.46
CA ASP A 524 -7.58 -32.05 -11.93
C ASP A 524 -8.51 -31.04 -12.63
N VAL A 525 -7.99 -29.85 -12.94
CA VAL A 525 -8.71 -28.82 -13.72
C VAL A 525 -9.13 -29.38 -15.08
N ASP A 526 -8.20 -30.02 -15.79
CA ASP A 526 -8.45 -30.55 -17.12
C ASP A 526 -9.37 -31.77 -17.09
N ALA A 527 -9.21 -32.66 -16.10
CA ALA A 527 -10.13 -33.77 -15.89
C ALA A 527 -11.56 -33.26 -15.62
N GLN A 528 -11.72 -32.24 -14.79
CA GLN A 528 -13.02 -31.64 -14.50
C GLN A 528 -13.62 -30.89 -15.70
N ARG A 529 -12.81 -30.18 -16.50
CA ARG A 529 -13.25 -29.58 -17.77
C ARG A 529 -13.72 -30.65 -18.76
N ALA A 530 -13.01 -31.76 -18.86
CA ALA A 530 -13.41 -32.87 -19.72
C ALA A 530 -14.72 -33.52 -19.28
N ILE A 531 -14.92 -33.71 -17.96
CA ILE A 531 -16.21 -34.15 -17.38
C ILE A 531 -17.32 -33.15 -17.74
N ASN A 532 -17.08 -31.85 -17.56
CA ASN A 532 -18.06 -30.81 -17.87
C ASN A 532 -18.43 -30.79 -19.37
N SER A 533 -17.48 -31.05 -20.27
CA SER A 533 -17.75 -31.20 -21.71
C SER A 533 -18.77 -32.31 -21.97
N VAL A 534 -18.60 -33.48 -21.32
CA VAL A 534 -19.54 -34.60 -21.45
C VAL A 534 -20.96 -34.20 -21.02
N PHE A 535 -21.10 -33.43 -19.94
CA PHE A 535 -22.41 -32.97 -19.46
C PHE A 535 -23.01 -31.87 -20.34
N SER A 536 -22.17 -30.93 -20.80
CA SER A 536 -22.60 -29.85 -21.68
C SER A 536 -23.03 -30.36 -23.05
N GLU A 537 -22.29 -31.31 -23.64
CA GLU A 537 -22.65 -31.98 -24.90
C GLU A 537 -23.96 -32.77 -24.79
N ALA A 538 -24.30 -33.25 -23.59
CA ALA A 538 -25.57 -33.89 -23.30
C ALA A 538 -26.73 -32.89 -23.10
N GLY A 539 -26.48 -31.59 -23.23
CA GLY A 539 -27.48 -30.52 -23.08
C GLY A 539 -27.91 -30.26 -21.64
N LEU A 540 -27.13 -30.72 -20.66
CA LEU A 540 -27.45 -30.51 -19.24
C LEU A 540 -27.05 -29.11 -18.78
N SER A 541 -27.86 -28.56 -17.86
CA SER A 541 -27.60 -27.26 -17.25
C SER A 541 -26.34 -27.31 -16.39
N THR A 542 -25.53 -26.25 -16.43
CA THR A 542 -24.36 -26.07 -15.54
C THR A 542 -24.75 -26.18 -14.06
N ALA A 543 -25.94 -25.68 -13.71
CA ALA A 543 -26.58 -25.79 -12.39
C ALA A 543 -26.83 -27.24 -11.88
N SER A 544 -26.62 -28.26 -12.72
CA SER A 544 -26.73 -29.66 -12.34
C SER A 544 -25.36 -30.33 -12.18
N PHE A 545 -24.26 -29.69 -12.60
CA PHE A 545 -22.94 -30.33 -12.65
C PHE A 545 -22.45 -30.76 -11.27
N SER A 546 -22.76 -29.97 -10.23
CA SER A 546 -22.56 -30.30 -8.82
C SER A 546 -23.12 -31.67 -8.45
N THR A 547 -24.42 -31.82 -8.67
CA THR A 547 -25.20 -33.01 -8.35
C THR A 547 -24.73 -34.19 -9.20
N LEU A 548 -24.42 -33.96 -10.47
CA LEU A 548 -23.88 -34.99 -11.35
C LEU A 548 -22.56 -35.54 -10.83
N ARG A 549 -21.60 -34.70 -10.41
CA ARG A 549 -20.32 -35.15 -9.85
C ARG A 549 -20.48 -35.90 -8.53
N GLU A 550 -21.41 -35.49 -7.67
CA GLU A 550 -21.75 -36.23 -6.44
C GLU A 550 -22.25 -37.64 -6.78
N LEU A 551 -23.18 -37.74 -7.74
CA LEU A 551 -23.68 -39.02 -8.24
C LEU A 551 -22.59 -39.85 -8.94
N MET A 552 -21.58 -39.25 -9.57
CA MET A 552 -20.44 -39.99 -10.15
C MET A 552 -19.62 -40.74 -9.09
N GLN A 553 -19.50 -40.19 -7.88
CA GLN A 553 -18.81 -40.84 -6.75
C GLN A 553 -19.51 -42.14 -6.35
N ASN A 554 -20.85 -42.13 -6.36
CA ASN A 554 -21.66 -43.30 -6.11
C ASN A 554 -22.89 -43.38 -7.03
N ILE A 555 -22.67 -43.91 -8.25
CA ILE A 555 -23.69 -43.95 -9.32
C ILE A 555 -24.97 -44.69 -8.89
N SER A 556 -24.89 -45.58 -7.89
CA SER A 556 -26.08 -46.27 -7.37
C SER A 556 -27.10 -45.34 -6.70
N GLN A 557 -26.72 -44.11 -6.33
CA GLN A 557 -27.63 -43.10 -5.78
C GLN A 557 -28.60 -42.53 -6.81
N VAL A 558 -28.36 -42.71 -8.11
CA VAL A 558 -29.30 -42.29 -9.16
C VAL A 558 -30.69 -42.90 -8.92
N TYR A 559 -30.76 -44.17 -8.51
CA TYR A 559 -32.01 -44.90 -8.22
C TYR A 559 -32.69 -44.49 -6.91
N THR A 560 -32.12 -43.51 -6.19
CA THR A 560 -32.73 -42.95 -4.97
C THR A 560 -33.31 -41.56 -5.21
N LEU A 561 -33.08 -40.98 -6.39
CA LEU A 561 -33.64 -39.70 -6.78
C LEU A 561 -35.13 -39.83 -7.03
N THR A 562 -35.86 -38.80 -6.63
CA THR A 562 -37.27 -38.64 -6.98
C THR A 562 -37.41 -38.22 -8.44
N ARG A 563 -38.58 -38.47 -9.02
CA ARG A 563 -38.91 -38.01 -10.38
C ARG A 563 -38.71 -36.51 -10.56
N GLU A 564 -39.04 -35.69 -9.57
CA GLU A 564 -38.86 -34.23 -9.61
C GLU A 564 -37.37 -33.85 -9.69
N GLU A 565 -36.49 -34.57 -8.99
CA GLU A 565 -35.02 -34.37 -9.05
C GLU A 565 -34.43 -34.84 -10.38
N LEU A 566 -34.98 -35.88 -11.00
CA LEU A 566 -34.57 -36.30 -12.35
C LEU A 566 -35.01 -35.28 -13.42
N GLU A 567 -36.24 -34.76 -13.32
CA GLU A 567 -36.77 -33.77 -14.25
C GLU A 567 -36.05 -32.42 -14.14
N SER A 568 -35.53 -32.06 -12.96
CA SER A 568 -34.73 -30.84 -12.77
C SER A 568 -33.35 -30.93 -13.42
N ILE A 569 -32.75 -32.12 -13.50
CA ILE A 569 -31.47 -32.36 -14.18
C ILE A 569 -31.63 -32.29 -15.70
N PHE A 570 -32.66 -32.95 -16.26
CA PHE A 570 -32.85 -33.06 -17.71
C PHE A 570 -33.67 -31.95 -18.37
N LYS A 571 -34.24 -31.01 -17.59
CA LYS A 571 -35.13 -29.91 -18.05
C LYS A 571 -36.25 -30.39 -19.00
N TYR A 572 -37.37 -30.85 -18.43
CA TYR A 572 -38.61 -31.27 -19.13
C TYR A 572 -38.40 -32.29 -20.25
N SER A 573 -38.18 -33.55 -19.88
CA SER A 573 -38.10 -34.66 -20.83
C SER A 573 -39.47 -35.33 -21.02
N SER A 574 -39.77 -35.80 -22.24
CA SER A 574 -40.89 -36.73 -22.48
C SER A 574 -40.57 -38.18 -22.07
N MET A 575 -39.48 -38.38 -21.31
CA MET A 575 -38.91 -39.68 -20.96
C MET A 575 -39.61 -40.26 -19.72
N THR A 576 -39.63 -41.59 -19.61
CA THR A 576 -40.05 -42.28 -18.39
C THR A 576 -38.97 -42.21 -17.31
N GLU A 577 -39.34 -42.41 -16.04
CA GLU A 577 -38.43 -42.38 -14.90
C GLU A 577 -37.25 -43.35 -15.08
N THR A 578 -37.51 -44.58 -15.52
CA THR A 578 -36.48 -45.58 -15.82
C THR A 578 -35.57 -45.16 -16.99
N GLU A 579 -36.11 -44.50 -18.02
CA GLU A 579 -35.29 -43.99 -19.12
C GLU A 579 -34.39 -42.84 -18.67
N MET A 580 -34.85 -41.97 -17.75
CA MET A 580 -34.03 -40.92 -17.15
C MET A 580 -32.92 -41.50 -16.27
N GLU A 581 -33.24 -42.50 -15.42
CA GLU A 581 -32.27 -43.20 -14.58
C GLU A 581 -31.18 -43.90 -15.42
N ASP A 582 -31.57 -44.64 -16.47
CA ASP A 582 -30.64 -45.37 -17.34
C ASP A 582 -29.76 -44.41 -18.17
N SER A 583 -30.35 -43.32 -18.68
CA SER A 583 -29.63 -42.27 -19.41
C SER A 583 -28.61 -41.58 -18.50
N LEU A 584 -29.02 -41.17 -17.30
CA LEU A 584 -28.17 -40.53 -16.30
C LEU A 584 -27.03 -41.46 -15.87
N THR A 585 -27.34 -42.73 -15.58
CA THR A 585 -26.34 -43.74 -15.21
C THR A 585 -25.30 -43.92 -16.32
N THR A 586 -25.73 -43.97 -17.58
CA THR A 586 -24.83 -44.12 -18.74
C THR A 586 -23.94 -42.89 -18.91
N LEU A 587 -24.51 -41.69 -18.73
CA LEU A 587 -23.77 -40.43 -18.80
C LEU A 587 -22.71 -40.34 -17.70
N LEU A 588 -23.07 -40.64 -16.45
CA LEU A 588 -22.16 -40.62 -15.31
C LEU A 588 -21.03 -41.65 -15.47
N GLN A 589 -21.31 -42.84 -16.02
CA GLN A 589 -20.27 -43.84 -16.33
C GLN A 589 -19.34 -43.37 -17.46
N THR A 590 -19.85 -42.62 -18.42
CA THR A 590 -19.06 -42.05 -19.51
C THR A 590 -18.14 -40.95 -18.99
N ALA A 591 -18.69 -40.01 -18.21
CA ALA A 591 -17.93 -38.97 -17.53
C ALA A 591 -16.85 -39.58 -16.61
N LYS A 592 -17.17 -40.64 -15.86
CA LYS A 592 -16.20 -41.33 -15.00
C LYS A 592 -15.07 -41.99 -15.78
N ARG A 593 -15.36 -42.57 -16.95
CA ARG A 593 -14.33 -43.12 -17.84
C ARG A 593 -13.44 -42.03 -18.44
N VAL A 594 -14.02 -40.88 -18.80
CA VAL A 594 -13.26 -39.72 -19.27
C VAL A 594 -12.32 -39.23 -18.16
N GLN A 595 -12.83 -39.09 -16.94
CA GLN A 595 -12.01 -38.78 -15.77
C GLN A 595 -10.85 -39.77 -15.60
N GLU A 596 -11.14 -41.07 -15.54
CA GLU A 596 -10.11 -42.12 -15.40
C GLU A 596 -9.07 -42.06 -16.53
N THR A 597 -9.50 -41.77 -17.77
CA THR A 597 -8.58 -41.63 -18.91
C THR A 597 -7.67 -40.41 -18.73
N TYR A 598 -8.20 -39.28 -18.26
CA TYR A 598 -7.41 -38.07 -18.00
C TYR A 598 -6.45 -38.24 -16.81
N GLU A 599 -6.85 -38.99 -15.79
CA GLU A 599 -6.03 -39.34 -14.63
C GLU A 599 -4.92 -40.35 -15.00
N ASP A 600 -5.18 -41.31 -15.89
CA ASP A 600 -4.22 -42.31 -16.37
C ASP A 600 -3.26 -41.74 -17.45
N ASP A 601 -3.77 -40.91 -18.38
CA ASP A 601 -2.99 -40.21 -19.42
C ASP A 601 -2.51 -38.83 -18.93
N ARG A 602 -2.23 -38.69 -17.64
CA ARG A 602 -1.72 -37.45 -17.04
C ARG A 602 -0.46 -37.02 -17.80
N ASP A 603 -0.60 -35.94 -18.57
CA ASP A 603 0.46 -35.50 -19.48
C ASP A 603 1.61 -34.94 -18.64
N ASP A 604 2.85 -35.24 -19.01
CA ASP A 604 4.03 -34.73 -18.29
C ASP A 604 4.00 -33.19 -18.29
N ASP A 605 3.43 -32.58 -19.33
CA ASP A 605 3.26 -31.14 -19.47
C ASP A 605 2.28 -30.55 -18.45
N ARG A 606 1.35 -31.33 -17.87
CA ARG A 606 0.37 -30.84 -16.88
C ARG A 606 0.84 -31.01 -15.42
N VAL A 607 1.93 -31.76 -15.23
CA VAL A 607 2.45 -32.12 -13.91
C VAL A 607 3.62 -31.21 -13.54
N MET A 608 3.66 -30.81 -12.27
CA MET A 608 4.68 -29.90 -11.76
C MET A 608 6.11 -30.47 -11.97
N GLY A 609 6.93 -29.79 -12.78
CA GLY A 609 8.38 -30.01 -12.86
C GLY A 609 8.93 -30.83 -14.03
N LEU A 610 8.13 -31.17 -15.05
CA LEU A 610 8.56 -32.02 -16.16
C LEU A 610 8.76 -31.30 -17.52
N ASP A 611 8.10 -30.16 -17.76
CA ASP A 611 8.35 -29.28 -18.92
C ASP A 611 8.33 -27.79 -18.54
N TRP A 612 9.28 -27.00 -19.07
CA TRP A 612 9.40 -25.55 -18.81
C TRP A 612 9.65 -24.80 -20.13
N GLY A 613 8.65 -24.03 -20.57
CA GLY A 613 8.68 -23.22 -21.78
C GLY A 613 8.85 -21.73 -21.53
N LYS A 614 8.97 -20.93 -22.62
CA LYS A 614 9.00 -19.46 -22.55
C LYS A 614 7.74 -18.85 -21.90
N GLU A 615 6.67 -19.63 -21.85
CA GLU A 615 5.32 -19.22 -21.44
C GLU A 615 5.14 -19.32 -19.91
N ASN A 616 6.00 -20.09 -19.22
CA ASN A 616 6.03 -20.17 -17.76
C ASN A 616 6.84 -19.03 -17.10
N PHE A 617 7.17 -17.95 -17.81
CA PHE A 617 8.00 -16.87 -17.30
C PHE A 617 7.23 -15.56 -17.14
N ALA A 618 7.56 -14.83 -16.09
CA ALA A 618 7.13 -13.46 -15.87
C ALA A 618 8.36 -12.56 -15.67
N ALA A 619 8.32 -11.35 -16.20
CA ALA A 619 9.40 -10.38 -16.09
C ALA A 619 8.85 -8.98 -15.90
N GLY A 620 9.52 -8.20 -15.05
CA GLY A 620 9.15 -6.82 -14.77
C GLY A 620 10.37 -5.91 -14.76
N ALA A 621 10.19 -4.66 -15.16
CA ALA A 621 11.21 -3.63 -15.00
C ALA A 621 10.56 -2.31 -14.63
N SER A 622 11.14 -1.61 -13.66
CA SER A 622 10.72 -0.25 -13.30
C SER A 622 11.91 0.71 -13.26
N LEU A 623 11.63 1.96 -13.57
CA LEU A 623 12.57 3.05 -13.53
C LEU A 623 11.90 4.22 -12.84
N ALA A 624 12.52 4.76 -11.80
CA ALA A 624 12.12 6.01 -11.16
C ALA A 624 13.26 7.02 -11.21
N TRP A 625 12.95 8.26 -11.60
CA TRP A 625 13.90 9.35 -11.72
C TRP A 625 13.35 10.62 -11.11
N HIS A 626 14.15 11.26 -10.26
CA HIS A 626 13.77 12.49 -9.57
C HIS A 626 14.81 13.60 -9.76
N HIS A 627 14.43 14.70 -10.41
CA HIS A 627 15.30 15.87 -10.56
C HIS A 627 14.58 17.19 -10.30
N GLN A 628 14.98 17.88 -9.23
CA GLN A 628 14.44 19.18 -8.81
C GLN A 628 12.91 19.16 -8.61
N LYS A 629 12.16 19.56 -9.64
CA LYS A 629 10.69 19.65 -9.65
C LYS A 629 10.03 18.63 -10.56
N THR A 630 10.81 17.76 -11.19
CA THR A 630 10.35 16.75 -12.15
C THR A 630 10.58 15.38 -11.55
N ALA A 631 9.54 14.56 -11.52
CA ALA A 631 9.64 13.13 -11.29
C ALA A 631 9.12 12.40 -12.54
N PHE A 632 9.80 11.33 -12.91
CA PHE A 632 9.37 10.41 -13.95
C PHE A 632 9.43 9.02 -13.38
N SER A 633 8.40 8.22 -13.59
CA SER A 633 8.47 6.79 -13.37
C SER A 633 7.85 6.03 -14.52
N THR A 634 8.36 4.84 -14.76
CA THR A 634 7.75 3.89 -15.70
C THR A 634 7.93 2.48 -15.18
N ARG A 635 6.93 1.64 -15.43
CA ARG A 635 6.93 0.20 -15.13
C ARG A 635 6.50 -0.53 -16.39
N PHE A 636 7.17 -1.64 -16.68
CA PHE A 636 6.76 -2.60 -17.68
C PHE A 636 6.66 -3.97 -17.02
N GLN A 637 5.64 -4.72 -17.38
CA GLN A 637 5.42 -6.07 -16.90
C GLN A 637 5.02 -6.98 -18.06
N TYR A 638 5.55 -8.21 -18.03
CA TYR A 638 5.19 -9.30 -18.91
C TYR A 638 4.92 -10.54 -18.07
N VAL A 639 3.81 -11.21 -18.32
CA VAL A 639 3.44 -12.50 -17.75
C VAL A 639 3.10 -13.41 -18.92
N GLY A 640 3.72 -14.58 -19.00
CA GLY A 640 3.38 -15.57 -20.04
C GLY A 640 2.08 -16.33 -19.72
N GLU A 641 1.50 -16.94 -20.74
CA GLU A 641 0.27 -17.73 -20.68
C GLU A 641 0.28 -18.82 -19.60
N ASP A 642 1.35 -19.63 -19.55
CA ASP A 642 1.48 -20.72 -18.58
C ASP A 642 2.16 -20.31 -17.26
N PHE A 643 2.44 -19.02 -17.05
CA PHE A 643 2.99 -18.57 -15.77
C PHE A 643 1.90 -18.55 -14.72
N TYR A 644 2.14 -19.29 -13.63
CA TYR A 644 1.26 -19.27 -12.47
C TYR A 644 2.08 -19.07 -11.20
N SER A 645 1.67 -18.12 -10.36
CA SER A 645 2.19 -18.03 -9.00
C SER A 645 1.13 -18.33 -7.93
N PRO A 646 1.47 -19.16 -6.94
CA PRO A 646 0.66 -19.44 -5.75
C PRO A 646 -0.08 -18.23 -5.15
N GLY A 647 -1.41 -18.21 -5.31
CA GLY A 647 -2.30 -17.35 -4.51
C GLY A 647 -2.21 -15.85 -4.78
N SER A 648 -1.49 -15.40 -5.81
CA SER A 648 -1.41 -13.99 -6.18
C SER A 648 -2.65 -13.60 -6.99
N PRO A 649 -3.64 -12.88 -6.40
CA PRO A 649 -4.87 -12.53 -7.09
C PRO A 649 -4.66 -11.45 -8.16
N ASP A 650 -3.59 -10.65 -8.00
CA ASP A 650 -3.23 -9.55 -8.89
C ASP A 650 -2.41 -10.01 -10.11
N GLN A 651 -2.13 -11.31 -10.23
CA GLN A 651 -1.46 -11.87 -11.40
C GLN A 651 -2.48 -12.37 -12.42
N MET A 652 -2.57 -11.66 -13.53
CA MET A 652 -3.27 -12.12 -14.73
C MET A 652 -2.27 -12.85 -15.63
N ALA A 653 -2.62 -14.08 -16.04
CA ALA A 653 -1.84 -14.86 -16.99
C ALA A 653 -1.86 -14.21 -18.38
N ASP A 654 -0.82 -14.45 -19.18
CA ASP A 654 -0.64 -13.88 -20.52
C ASP A 654 -0.81 -12.34 -20.65
N THR A 655 -0.35 -11.58 -19.66
CA THR A 655 -0.50 -10.11 -19.64
C THR A 655 0.76 -9.33 -20.00
N ARG A 656 0.53 -8.13 -20.54
CA ARG A 656 1.55 -7.12 -20.82
C ARG A 656 1.06 -5.79 -20.29
N GLU A 657 1.82 -5.17 -19.41
CA GLU A 657 1.47 -3.90 -18.78
C GLU A 657 2.54 -2.84 -19.00
N LEU A 658 2.11 -1.60 -19.15
CA LEU A 658 2.95 -0.42 -19.21
C LEU A 658 2.33 0.72 -18.40
N ASP A 659 3.04 1.16 -17.38
CA ASP A 659 2.73 2.38 -16.64
C ASP A 659 3.78 3.46 -16.92
N VAL A 660 3.31 4.69 -17.07
CA VAL A 660 4.15 5.88 -17.24
C VAL A 660 3.56 7.03 -16.42
N SER A 661 4.35 7.59 -15.51
CA SER A 661 3.97 8.74 -14.70
C SER A 661 4.97 9.89 -14.88
N ILE A 662 4.45 11.10 -15.01
CA ILE A 662 5.25 12.33 -14.95
C ILE A 662 4.61 13.26 -13.93
N GLU A 663 5.41 13.69 -12.96
CA GLU A 663 5.05 14.74 -12.01
C GLU A 663 5.96 15.95 -12.25
N GLN A 664 5.36 17.15 -12.32
CA GLN A 664 6.08 18.38 -12.60
C GLN A 664 5.52 19.54 -11.78
N GLY A 665 6.36 20.13 -10.93
CA GLY A 665 6.10 21.44 -10.33
C GLY A 665 6.29 22.54 -11.39
N ILE A 666 5.21 23.01 -12.00
CA ILE A 666 5.24 24.00 -13.09
C ILE A 666 5.53 25.40 -12.53
N GLN A 667 4.86 25.77 -11.45
CA GLN A 667 5.07 27.02 -10.71
C GLN A 667 5.07 26.72 -9.20
N SER A 668 5.47 27.68 -8.37
CA SER A 668 5.46 27.48 -6.90
C SER A 668 4.07 27.20 -6.33
N PHE A 669 3.01 27.55 -7.06
CA PHE A 669 1.62 27.35 -6.69
C PHE A 669 0.94 26.23 -7.49
N TRP A 670 1.61 25.61 -8.47
CA TRP A 670 0.97 24.66 -9.39
C TRP A 670 1.85 23.43 -9.60
N ASP A 671 1.32 22.28 -9.16
CA ASP A 671 1.84 20.97 -9.49
C ASP A 671 0.92 20.29 -10.50
N PHE A 672 1.55 19.67 -11.49
CA PHE A 672 0.90 18.90 -12.54
C PHE A 672 1.38 17.46 -12.47
N LYS A 673 0.47 16.50 -12.59
CA LYS A 673 0.76 15.08 -12.73
C LYS A 673 -0.02 14.50 -13.89
N THR A 674 0.62 13.64 -14.67
CA THR A 674 -0.07 12.79 -15.63
C THR A 674 0.39 11.36 -15.49
N HIS A 675 -0.56 10.44 -15.59
CA HIS A 675 -0.35 9.00 -15.53
C HIS A 675 -0.99 8.36 -16.74
N TYR A 676 -0.30 7.43 -17.37
CA TYR A 676 -0.80 6.61 -18.46
C TYR A 676 -0.57 5.15 -18.11
N ASN A 677 -1.61 4.33 -18.25
CA ASN A 677 -1.52 2.88 -18.11
C ASN A 677 -2.06 2.19 -19.37
N LEU A 678 -1.51 1.00 -19.64
CA LEU A 678 -1.92 0.12 -20.71
C LEU A 678 -1.76 -1.31 -20.23
N THR A 679 -2.83 -2.09 -20.33
CA THR A 679 -2.85 -3.53 -20.04
C THR A 679 -3.40 -4.25 -21.26
N ILE A 680 -2.73 -5.34 -21.65
CA ILE A 680 -3.10 -6.21 -22.77
C ILE A 680 -3.03 -7.65 -22.27
N GLU A 681 -4.12 -8.40 -22.42
CA GLU A 681 -4.24 -9.81 -22.06
C GLU A 681 -4.42 -10.68 -23.32
N ASN A 682 -3.92 -11.92 -23.31
CA ASN A 682 -4.11 -12.93 -24.35
C ASN A 682 -3.72 -12.49 -25.78
N ALA A 683 -2.57 -11.85 -25.95
CA ALA A 683 -2.03 -11.50 -27.26
C ALA A 683 -1.39 -12.71 -27.95
N ASP A 684 -2.21 -13.53 -28.64
CA ASP A 684 -1.74 -14.67 -29.44
C ASP A 684 -0.80 -14.25 -30.60
N ASP A 685 0.19 -15.09 -30.91
CA ASP A 685 1.28 -14.91 -31.88
C ASP A 685 0.81 -14.98 -33.36
N GLY A 686 -0.51 -15.04 -33.62
CA GLY A 686 -1.06 -15.50 -34.91
C GLY A 686 -2.18 -14.70 -35.58
N ALA A 687 -2.89 -13.81 -34.89
CA ALA A 687 -4.16 -13.30 -35.41
C ALA A 687 -4.37 -11.79 -35.24
N ASP A 688 -5.31 -11.27 -36.02
CA ASP A 688 -5.71 -9.87 -36.05
C ASP A 688 -5.96 -9.34 -34.62
N TRP A 689 -5.82 -8.04 -34.40
CA TRP A 689 -6.15 -7.30 -33.17
C TRP A 689 -7.55 -7.58 -32.58
N MET A 690 -8.34 -8.41 -33.24
CA MET A 690 -9.66 -8.92 -32.86
C MET A 690 -9.60 -10.22 -32.01
N ASP A 691 -8.44 -10.87 -31.85
CA ASP A 691 -8.27 -12.07 -31.01
C ASP A 691 -7.64 -11.74 -29.64
N LEU A 692 -7.60 -10.46 -29.26
CA LEU A 692 -7.26 -10.02 -27.90
C LEU A 692 -8.46 -10.26 -26.97
N ASP A 693 -8.29 -10.95 -25.85
CA ASP A 693 -9.41 -11.17 -24.91
C ASP A 693 -9.68 -9.93 -24.05
N GLU A 694 -8.65 -9.17 -23.65
CA GLU A 694 -8.83 -7.92 -22.92
C GLU A 694 -7.76 -6.86 -23.23
N PHE A 695 -8.21 -5.61 -23.40
CA PHE A 695 -7.40 -4.43 -23.63
C PHE A 695 -7.91 -3.27 -22.77
N VAL A 696 -7.05 -2.71 -21.93
CA VAL A 696 -7.37 -1.56 -21.07
C VAL A 696 -6.36 -0.44 -21.28
N GLN A 697 -6.84 0.77 -21.52
CA GLN A 697 -6.02 1.97 -21.67
C GLN A 697 -6.59 3.12 -20.86
N GLY A 698 -5.77 3.74 -20.03
CA GLY A 698 -6.19 4.85 -19.18
C GLY A 698 -5.21 6.02 -19.16
N ILE A 699 -5.76 7.21 -18.92
CA ILE A 699 -5.01 8.44 -18.71
C ILE A 699 -5.62 9.22 -17.54
N ASP A 700 -4.78 9.55 -16.55
CA ASP A 700 -5.10 10.48 -15.46
C ASP A 700 -4.29 11.77 -15.66
N ILE A 701 -4.96 12.91 -15.51
CA ILE A 701 -4.37 14.23 -15.47
C ILE A 701 -4.83 14.92 -14.18
N THR A 702 -3.88 15.18 -13.28
CA THR A 702 -4.12 15.80 -11.97
C THR A 702 -3.43 17.17 -11.91
N ASN A 703 -4.18 18.19 -11.48
CA ASN A 703 -3.66 19.54 -11.23
C ASN A 703 -3.94 19.96 -9.79
N LEU A 704 -2.89 20.37 -9.08
CA LEU A 704 -3.00 20.90 -7.72
C LEU A 704 -2.50 22.34 -7.68
N PHE A 705 -3.39 23.26 -7.29
CA PHE A 705 -3.09 24.67 -7.12
C PHE A 705 -3.08 25.05 -5.64
N ARG A 706 -1.92 25.48 -5.12
CA ARG A 706 -1.75 25.98 -3.75
C ARG A 706 -1.77 27.51 -3.73
N LEU A 707 -2.94 28.09 -3.48
CA LEU A 707 -3.17 29.53 -3.49
C LEU A 707 -2.86 30.13 -2.11
N GLY A 708 -1.60 30.50 -1.92
CA GLY A 708 -1.11 30.98 -0.62
C GLY A 708 -1.05 29.86 0.41
N SER A 709 -1.21 30.18 1.70
CA SER A 709 -1.11 29.22 2.80
C SER A 709 -2.45 28.65 3.28
N HIS A 710 -3.56 29.01 2.64
CA HIS A 710 -4.90 28.75 3.18
C HIS A 710 -5.85 28.03 2.21
N ILE A 711 -5.58 28.04 0.91
CA ILE A 711 -6.50 27.50 -0.09
C ILE A 711 -5.74 26.57 -1.02
N ASP A 712 -6.21 25.33 -1.12
CA ASP A 712 -5.75 24.38 -2.14
C ASP A 712 -6.93 24.03 -3.04
N ILE A 713 -6.70 24.01 -4.36
CA ILE A 713 -7.70 23.63 -5.37
C ILE A 713 -7.13 22.45 -6.16
N SER A 714 -7.90 21.37 -6.29
CA SER A 714 -7.57 20.22 -7.14
C SER A 714 -8.52 20.11 -8.31
N LEU A 715 -8.00 19.69 -9.47
CA LEU A 715 -8.75 19.34 -10.65
C LEU A 715 -8.11 18.12 -11.30
N ASP A 716 -8.85 17.02 -11.33
CA ASP A 716 -8.39 15.74 -11.87
C ASP A 716 -9.35 15.28 -12.97
N TYR A 717 -8.79 14.74 -14.05
CA TYR A 717 -9.52 14.11 -15.15
C TYR A 717 -8.97 12.72 -15.38
N LEU A 718 -9.85 11.73 -15.39
CA LEU A 718 -9.56 10.34 -15.71
C LEU A 718 -10.36 9.96 -16.96
N PHE A 719 -9.70 9.36 -17.94
CA PHE A 719 -10.33 8.64 -19.04
C PHE A 719 -9.78 7.22 -19.07
N GLU A 720 -10.66 6.25 -19.24
CA GLU A 720 -10.34 4.84 -19.36
C GLU A 720 -11.20 4.23 -20.46
N PHE A 721 -10.57 3.41 -21.29
CA PHE A 721 -11.19 2.59 -22.32
C PHE A 721 -10.84 1.14 -22.07
N GLN A 722 -11.86 0.28 -22.07
CA GLN A 722 -11.75 -1.16 -21.93
C GLN A 722 -12.46 -1.81 -23.12
N ASP A 723 -11.78 -2.75 -23.78
CA ASP A 723 -12.29 -3.61 -24.85
C ASP A 723 -12.04 -5.06 -24.43
N HIS A 724 -13.06 -5.92 -24.45
CA HIS A 724 -12.96 -7.31 -24.01
C HIS A 724 -13.83 -8.23 -24.87
N ASN A 725 -13.28 -9.32 -25.40
CA ASN A 725 -14.06 -10.33 -26.13
C ASN A 725 -14.68 -11.35 -25.18
N ARG A 726 -16.01 -11.42 -25.14
CA ARG A 726 -16.75 -12.31 -24.23
C ARG A 726 -17.31 -13.49 -25.00
N SER A 727 -17.36 -14.65 -24.35
CA SER A 727 -18.00 -15.87 -24.87
C SER A 727 -19.54 -15.82 -24.87
N THR A 728 -20.13 -14.65 -24.69
CA THR A 728 -21.59 -14.47 -24.68
C THR A 728 -22.18 -14.77 -26.06
N ILE A 729 -23.22 -15.59 -26.05
CA ILE A 729 -23.98 -16.00 -27.23
C ILE A 729 -25.46 -15.79 -26.90
N ILE A 730 -26.23 -15.24 -27.84
CA ILE A 730 -27.69 -15.23 -27.74
C ILE A 730 -28.21 -16.47 -28.46
N HIS A 731 -28.75 -17.40 -27.69
CA HIS A 731 -29.42 -18.58 -28.22
C HIS A 731 -30.88 -18.29 -28.57
N SER A 732 -31.41 -19.00 -29.57
CA SER A 732 -32.81 -18.86 -29.99
C SER A 732 -33.80 -19.40 -28.96
N ASN A 733 -33.35 -20.27 -28.05
CA ASN A 733 -34.19 -21.03 -27.13
C ASN A 733 -34.08 -20.60 -25.65
N ASP A 734 -33.15 -19.71 -25.30
CA ASP A 734 -32.79 -19.39 -23.90
C ASP A 734 -33.61 -18.26 -23.26
N ASN A 735 -34.39 -17.50 -24.04
CA ASN A 735 -35.16 -16.35 -23.54
C ASN A 735 -36.66 -16.63 -23.45
N PRO A 736 -37.39 -16.01 -22.50
CA PRO A 736 -38.81 -16.29 -22.31
C PRO A 736 -39.60 -15.87 -23.55
N ILE A 737 -40.00 -16.86 -24.34
CA ILE A 737 -40.84 -16.80 -25.54
C ILE A 737 -42.02 -15.82 -25.36
N LEU A 738 -42.56 -15.73 -24.14
CA LEU A 738 -43.65 -14.83 -23.75
C LEU A 738 -43.34 -13.32 -23.86
N ALA A 739 -42.08 -12.89 -23.71
CA ALA A 739 -41.70 -11.48 -23.82
C ALA A 739 -41.54 -11.03 -25.29
N ILE A 740 -41.05 -11.93 -26.14
CA ILE A 740 -40.86 -11.69 -27.58
C ILE A 740 -42.20 -11.66 -28.30
N GLU A 741 -43.14 -12.56 -27.96
CA GLU A 741 -44.51 -12.58 -28.50
C GLU A 741 -45.30 -11.27 -28.26
N SER A 742 -44.93 -10.54 -27.21
CA SER A 742 -45.59 -9.28 -26.83
C SER A 742 -45.07 -8.05 -27.61
N ASP A 743 -43.99 -8.20 -28.38
CA ASP A 743 -43.40 -7.11 -29.15
C ASP A 743 -44.37 -6.61 -30.24
N PRO A 744 -44.51 -5.29 -30.45
CA PRO A 744 -45.38 -4.71 -31.48
C PRO A 744 -45.12 -5.20 -32.90
N TRP A 745 -43.92 -5.73 -33.18
CA TRP A 745 -43.59 -6.38 -34.44
C TRP A 745 -44.37 -7.69 -34.65
N PHE A 746 -44.53 -8.52 -33.62
CA PHE A 746 -45.38 -9.71 -33.68
C PHE A 746 -46.85 -9.41 -33.43
N ASN A 747 -47.16 -8.24 -32.87
CA ASN A 747 -48.50 -7.84 -32.50
C ASN A 747 -48.90 -6.45 -33.04
N PRO A 748 -48.80 -6.20 -34.37
CA PRO A 748 -49.10 -4.90 -34.93
C PRO A 748 -50.58 -4.56 -34.70
N GLU A 749 -50.83 -3.41 -34.08
CA GLU A 749 -52.18 -2.94 -33.72
C GLU A 749 -52.95 -3.90 -32.78
N GLY A 750 -52.26 -4.72 -31.99
CA GLY A 750 -52.87 -5.60 -30.99
C GLY A 750 -53.52 -6.87 -31.55
N THR A 751 -53.16 -7.25 -32.78
CA THR A 751 -53.46 -8.57 -33.36
C THR A 751 -52.17 -9.34 -33.60
N PHE A 752 -52.04 -10.53 -33.02
CA PHE A 752 -50.88 -11.41 -33.22
C PHE A 752 -50.76 -11.84 -34.68
N ASP A 753 -49.60 -11.55 -35.29
CA ASP A 753 -49.27 -11.87 -36.67
C ASP A 753 -48.61 -13.25 -36.74
N SER A 754 -49.43 -14.27 -37.00
CA SER A 754 -48.99 -15.66 -37.10
C SER A 754 -48.01 -15.92 -38.26
N LEU A 755 -47.98 -15.07 -39.30
CA LEU A 755 -47.03 -15.22 -40.40
C LEU A 755 -45.63 -14.76 -39.98
N ARG A 756 -45.53 -13.62 -39.28
CA ARG A 756 -44.25 -13.16 -38.69
C ARG A 756 -43.74 -14.14 -37.65
N TRP A 757 -44.63 -14.74 -36.87
CA TRP A 757 -44.27 -15.80 -35.93
C TRP A 757 -43.75 -17.07 -36.62
N GLU A 758 -44.37 -17.49 -37.72
CA GLU A 758 -43.86 -18.61 -38.54
C GLU A 758 -42.49 -18.28 -39.15
N GLU A 759 -42.26 -17.05 -39.61
CA GLU A 759 -40.96 -16.59 -40.12
C GLU A 759 -39.88 -16.58 -39.03
N PHE A 760 -40.18 -16.08 -37.83
CA PHE A 760 -39.28 -16.13 -36.67
C PHE A 760 -39.00 -17.58 -36.25
N SER A 761 -40.05 -18.39 -36.11
CA SER A 761 -39.95 -19.81 -35.73
C SER A 761 -39.14 -20.63 -36.72
N ALA A 762 -39.20 -20.32 -38.02
CA ALA A 762 -38.43 -21.02 -39.05
C ALA A 762 -36.93 -20.69 -38.99
N VAL A 763 -36.56 -19.47 -38.60
CA VAL A 763 -35.16 -19.07 -38.40
C VAL A 763 -34.59 -19.67 -37.12
N THR A 764 -35.39 -19.73 -36.05
CA THR A 764 -34.98 -20.28 -34.74
C THR A 764 -35.01 -21.80 -34.66
N SER A 765 -35.84 -22.49 -35.46
CA SER A 765 -35.91 -23.95 -35.47
C SER A 765 -34.70 -24.63 -36.12
N ASP A 766 -34.07 -23.97 -37.09
CA ASP A 766 -32.93 -24.51 -37.85
C ASP A 766 -31.58 -24.00 -37.32
N ASN A 767 -31.56 -22.95 -36.49
CA ASN A 767 -30.37 -22.37 -35.90
C ASN A 767 -30.55 -22.11 -34.40
N ASP A 768 -29.62 -22.65 -33.60
CA ASP A 768 -29.63 -22.52 -32.14
C ASP A 768 -29.02 -21.19 -31.64
N THR A 769 -28.33 -20.46 -32.52
CA THR A 769 -27.62 -19.20 -32.19
C THR A 769 -28.13 -18.04 -33.05
N LEU A 770 -28.59 -16.96 -32.40
CA LEU A 770 -29.08 -15.73 -33.04
C LEU A 770 -28.00 -14.65 -33.17
N ALA A 771 -27.14 -14.50 -32.15
CA ALA A 771 -26.00 -13.59 -32.18
C ALA A 771 -24.80 -14.17 -31.42
N SER A 772 -23.58 -13.94 -31.90
CA SER A 772 -22.34 -14.41 -31.27
C SER A 772 -21.16 -13.48 -31.54
N GLY A 773 -20.02 -13.75 -30.88
CA GLY A 773 -18.83 -12.89 -30.96
C GLY A 773 -19.07 -11.56 -30.26
N PHE A 774 -19.45 -11.62 -28.99
CA PHE A 774 -19.73 -10.44 -28.18
C PHE A 774 -18.44 -9.70 -27.83
N GLU A 775 -18.38 -8.42 -28.17
CA GLU A 775 -17.26 -7.52 -27.91
C GLU A 775 -17.73 -6.45 -26.93
N GLU A 776 -17.20 -6.49 -25.70
CA GLU A 776 -17.53 -5.58 -24.61
C GLU A 776 -16.68 -4.32 -24.68
N ARG A 777 -17.30 -3.15 -24.86
CA ARG A 777 -16.61 -1.86 -25.01
C ARG A 777 -17.11 -0.84 -24.02
N LEU A 778 -16.25 -0.45 -23.11
CA LEU A 778 -16.58 0.42 -21.99
C LEU A 778 -15.71 1.66 -22.01
N PHE A 779 -16.35 2.82 -21.94
CA PHE A 779 -15.69 4.11 -21.79
C PHE A 779 -16.05 4.70 -20.43
N THR A 780 -15.05 4.94 -19.59
CA THR A 780 -15.21 5.58 -18.29
C THR A 780 -14.50 6.93 -18.29
N GLN A 781 -15.23 7.98 -17.95
CA GLN A 781 -14.70 9.33 -17.77
C GLN A 781 -15.04 9.85 -16.39
N SER A 782 -14.07 10.36 -15.65
CA SER A 782 -14.33 10.99 -14.36
C SER A 782 -13.64 12.35 -14.23
N ILE A 783 -14.38 13.35 -13.78
CA ILE A 783 -13.86 14.65 -13.38
C ILE A 783 -13.98 14.76 -11.87
N ARG A 784 -12.89 15.10 -11.19
CA ARG A 784 -12.87 15.43 -9.76
C ARG A 784 -12.42 16.88 -9.59
N ALA A 785 -13.16 17.64 -8.81
CA ALA A 785 -12.77 19.00 -8.45
C ALA A 785 -12.94 19.20 -6.94
N GLY A 786 -11.95 19.82 -6.31
CA GLY A 786 -11.92 20.00 -4.87
C GLY A 786 -11.38 21.35 -4.45
N VAL A 787 -11.88 21.88 -3.33
CA VAL A 787 -11.33 23.05 -2.65
C VAL A 787 -11.17 22.74 -1.17
N ASN A 788 -9.96 22.92 -0.66
CA ASN A 788 -9.64 22.85 0.76
C ASN A 788 -9.35 24.25 1.28
N ILE A 789 -10.13 24.70 2.26
CA ILE A 789 -10.03 26.03 2.87
C ILE A 789 -9.61 25.87 4.33
N ARG A 790 -8.41 26.32 4.65
CA ARG A 790 -7.86 26.36 6.00
C ARG A 790 -8.16 27.72 6.63
N ALA A 791 -8.94 27.73 7.70
CA ALA A 791 -9.29 28.93 8.44
C ALA A 791 -9.24 28.66 9.95
N TYR A 792 -8.47 29.47 10.68
CA TYR A 792 -8.23 29.29 12.12
C TYR A 792 -7.67 27.89 12.44
N HIS A 793 -8.42 27.09 13.20
CA HIS A 793 -8.10 25.71 13.56
C HIS A 793 -8.98 24.70 12.83
N SER A 794 -9.60 25.11 11.72
CA SER A 794 -10.50 24.28 10.93
C SER A 794 -10.08 24.21 9.46
N THR A 795 -10.35 23.08 8.84
CA THR A 795 -10.24 22.86 7.40
C THR A 795 -11.61 22.45 6.87
N LEU A 796 -12.15 23.23 5.95
CA LEU A 796 -13.36 22.91 5.18
C LEU A 796 -12.92 22.32 3.84
N SER A 797 -13.41 21.13 3.52
CA SER A 797 -13.19 20.47 2.24
C SER A 797 -14.52 20.38 1.48
N LEU A 798 -14.54 20.89 0.25
CA LEU A 798 -15.67 20.83 -0.66
C LEU A 798 -15.20 20.11 -1.93
N ASN A 799 -15.72 18.92 -2.17
CA ASN A 799 -15.32 18.10 -3.31
C ASN A 799 -16.53 17.73 -4.16
N GLY A 800 -16.31 17.53 -5.46
CA GLY A 800 -17.27 17.01 -6.41
C GLY A 800 -16.60 15.99 -7.32
N ARG A 801 -17.30 14.89 -7.59
CA ARG A 801 -16.93 13.88 -8.58
C ARG A 801 -18.10 13.70 -9.55
N TRP A 802 -17.80 13.73 -10.84
CA TRP A 802 -18.74 13.41 -11.91
C TRP A 802 -18.13 12.26 -12.71
N ALA A 803 -18.84 11.14 -12.81
CA ALA A 803 -18.38 9.95 -13.53
C ALA A 803 -19.41 9.55 -14.58
N PHE A 804 -18.97 9.46 -15.83
CA PHE A 804 -19.74 9.02 -16.97
C PHE A 804 -19.21 7.66 -17.40
N ARG A 805 -20.10 6.66 -17.49
CA ARG A 805 -19.79 5.36 -18.08
C ARG A 805 -20.69 5.17 -19.29
N THR A 806 -20.09 4.87 -20.43
CA THR A 806 -20.80 4.55 -21.66
C THR A 806 -20.44 3.13 -22.07
N ASN A 807 -21.46 2.36 -22.41
CA ASN A 807 -21.32 1.02 -22.94
C ASN A 807 -21.65 1.04 -24.45
N ASP A 808 -20.66 0.71 -25.27
CA ASP A 808 -20.71 0.61 -26.74
C ASP A 808 -20.44 -0.84 -27.19
N SER A 809 -20.74 -1.81 -26.33
CA SER A 809 -20.58 -3.23 -26.64
C SER A 809 -21.46 -3.65 -27.81
N ARG A 810 -21.06 -4.70 -28.52
CA ARG A 810 -21.77 -5.18 -29.72
C ARG A 810 -21.53 -6.66 -29.98
N PHE A 811 -22.38 -7.27 -30.79
CA PHE A 811 -22.10 -8.58 -31.40
C PHE A 811 -21.46 -8.40 -32.77
N ASN A 812 -20.43 -9.19 -33.07
CA ASN A 812 -19.78 -9.18 -34.39
C ASN A 812 -20.49 -10.10 -35.40
N ASN A 813 -21.25 -11.10 -34.93
CA ASN A 813 -22.03 -12.02 -35.77
C ASN A 813 -23.53 -11.97 -35.37
N ASP A 814 -24.33 -11.14 -36.03
CA ASP A 814 -25.72 -10.86 -35.66
C ASP A 814 -26.70 -10.81 -36.86
N SER A 815 -26.24 -11.19 -38.06
CA SER A 815 -27.08 -11.14 -39.28
C SER A 815 -28.42 -11.91 -39.22
N LEU A 816 -28.55 -12.91 -38.34
CA LEU A 816 -29.81 -13.65 -38.13
C LEU A 816 -30.79 -12.86 -37.26
N ILE A 817 -30.29 -12.11 -36.29
CA ILE A 817 -31.10 -11.32 -35.35
C ILE A 817 -31.53 -9.98 -35.99
N GLU A 818 -30.71 -9.41 -36.87
CA GLU A 818 -31.07 -8.23 -37.71
C GLU A 818 -32.22 -8.50 -38.71
N ALA A 819 -32.61 -9.76 -38.92
CA ALA A 819 -33.74 -10.11 -39.78
C ALA A 819 -35.10 -9.72 -39.19
N PHE A 820 -35.13 -9.33 -37.91
CA PHE A 820 -36.33 -8.98 -37.15
C PHE A 820 -36.33 -7.47 -36.84
N ASP A 821 -37.50 -6.84 -36.82
CA ASP A 821 -37.67 -5.39 -36.55
C ASP A 821 -38.34 -5.21 -35.19
N LEU A 822 -37.68 -5.69 -34.13
CA LEU A 822 -38.16 -5.61 -32.74
C LEU A 822 -37.91 -4.22 -32.14
N GLU A 823 -38.67 -3.83 -31.11
CA GLU A 823 -38.41 -2.59 -30.39
C GLU A 823 -37.12 -2.65 -29.56
N ASP A 824 -36.50 -1.49 -29.32
CA ASP A 824 -35.25 -1.39 -28.56
C ASP A 824 -35.35 -1.99 -27.14
N SER A 825 -36.52 -1.92 -26.52
CA SER A 825 -36.78 -2.56 -25.23
C SER A 825 -36.76 -4.09 -25.29
N THR A 826 -37.19 -4.68 -26.40
CA THR A 826 -37.20 -6.14 -26.61
C THR A 826 -35.79 -6.62 -26.88
N TRP A 827 -35.04 -5.88 -27.70
CA TRP A 827 -33.62 -6.12 -27.92
C TRP A 827 -32.78 -5.99 -26.63
N ALA A 828 -33.07 -5.01 -25.78
CA ALA A 828 -32.40 -4.87 -24.48
C ALA A 828 -32.68 -6.06 -23.55
N LYS A 829 -33.91 -6.60 -23.54
CA LYS A 829 -34.29 -7.79 -22.75
C LYS A 829 -33.60 -9.06 -23.25
N LEU A 830 -33.37 -9.18 -24.55
CA LEU A 830 -32.59 -10.26 -25.15
C LEU A 830 -31.09 -10.16 -24.84
N GLY A 831 -30.64 -9.08 -24.19
CA GLY A 831 -29.24 -8.81 -23.93
C GLY A 831 -28.49 -8.32 -25.18
N TYR A 832 -29.20 -7.80 -26.19
CA TYR A 832 -28.59 -7.31 -27.44
C TYR A 832 -28.26 -5.81 -27.41
N TYR A 833 -29.02 -4.98 -26.68
CA TYR A 833 -28.63 -3.59 -26.44
C TYR A 833 -27.93 -3.42 -25.09
N PHE A 834 -26.73 -2.86 -25.13
CA PHE A 834 -25.82 -2.78 -24.00
C PHE A 834 -25.77 -1.41 -23.34
N GLU A 835 -26.41 -0.40 -23.95
CA GLU A 835 -26.51 0.96 -23.39
C GLU A 835 -27.08 0.96 -21.97
N GLY A 836 -27.81 -0.10 -21.58
CA GLY A 836 -28.38 -0.23 -20.25
C GLY A 836 -27.41 -0.11 -19.07
N SER A 837 -26.15 -0.52 -19.22
CA SER A 837 -25.14 -0.34 -18.16
C SER A 837 -24.46 1.05 -18.19
N SER A 838 -24.77 1.87 -19.20
CA SER A 838 -24.35 3.27 -19.24
C SER A 838 -24.96 4.01 -18.05
N SER A 839 -24.13 4.81 -17.38
CA SER A 839 -24.55 5.51 -16.17
C SER A 839 -23.85 6.84 -16.00
N PHE A 840 -24.49 7.71 -15.22
CA PHE A 840 -23.93 8.97 -14.78
C PHE A 840 -24.02 9.05 -13.26
N GLU A 841 -22.89 9.19 -12.60
CA GLU A 841 -22.78 9.31 -11.16
C GLU A 841 -22.22 10.68 -10.75
N GLN A 842 -22.84 11.28 -9.74
CA GLN A 842 -22.37 12.51 -9.12
C GLN A 842 -22.29 12.35 -7.61
N THR A 843 -21.17 12.73 -7.02
CA THR A 843 -20.94 12.63 -5.57
C THR A 843 -20.29 13.91 -5.06
N TYR A 844 -20.78 14.44 -3.93
CA TYR A 844 -20.32 15.73 -3.39
C TYR A 844 -19.83 15.65 -1.94
N PRO A 845 -18.65 15.08 -1.66
CA PRO A 845 -18.13 14.98 -0.30
C PRO A 845 -17.84 16.37 0.30
N ILE A 846 -18.52 16.69 1.39
CA ILE A 846 -18.32 17.91 2.18
C ILE A 846 -17.84 17.50 3.55
N SER A 847 -16.72 18.07 4.02
CA SER A 847 -16.24 17.80 5.38
C SER A 847 -15.69 19.03 6.08
N LEU A 848 -15.88 19.06 7.39
CA LEU A 848 -15.34 20.08 8.28
C LEU A 848 -14.51 19.39 9.36
N ASN A 849 -13.19 19.52 9.26
CA ASN A 849 -12.27 19.14 10.31
C ASN A 849 -12.02 20.35 11.21
N THR A 850 -12.25 20.23 12.52
CA THR A 850 -12.06 21.30 13.50
C THR A 850 -11.23 20.82 14.68
N LYS A 851 -10.19 21.58 15.03
CA LYS A 851 -9.38 21.34 16.23
C LYS A 851 -9.73 22.35 17.33
N VAL A 852 -10.11 21.85 18.49
CA VAL A 852 -10.36 22.65 19.71
C VAL A 852 -9.45 22.14 20.82
N GLY A 853 -8.38 22.88 21.09
CA GLY A 853 -7.32 22.40 21.98
C GLY A 853 -6.66 21.15 21.40
N ASP A 854 -6.71 20.05 22.15
CA ASP A 854 -6.17 18.75 21.74
C ASP A 854 -7.21 17.84 21.07
N ILE A 855 -8.47 18.26 21.02
CA ILE A 855 -9.58 17.47 20.46
C ILE A 855 -9.73 17.80 18.97
N SER A 856 -9.89 16.77 18.15
CA SER A 856 -10.15 16.88 16.71
C SER A 856 -11.56 16.35 16.43
N ASN A 857 -12.38 17.09 15.69
CA ASN A 857 -13.68 16.64 15.22
C ASN A 857 -13.74 16.71 13.70
N THR A 858 -14.19 15.65 13.04
CA THR A 858 -14.43 15.60 11.60
C THR A 858 -15.88 15.27 11.34
N PHE A 859 -16.64 16.29 10.92
CA PHE A 859 -18.00 16.12 10.43
C PHE A 859 -17.97 15.97 8.90
N GLY A 860 -18.71 15.01 8.35
CA GLY A 860 -18.81 14.74 6.93
C GLY A 860 -20.25 14.55 6.48
N PHE A 861 -20.59 15.12 5.32
CA PHE A 861 -21.84 14.90 4.61
C PHE A 861 -21.55 14.61 3.13
N THR A 862 -22.07 13.51 2.61
CA THR A 862 -21.81 13.07 1.25
C THR A 862 -23.12 12.65 0.59
N PRO A 863 -23.76 13.51 -0.22
CA PRO A 863 -24.82 13.10 -1.11
C PRO A 863 -24.24 12.53 -2.42
N ARG A 864 -24.92 11.53 -2.97
CA ARG A 864 -24.60 10.82 -4.19
C ARG A 864 -25.88 10.59 -5.00
N TRP A 865 -25.79 10.76 -6.31
CA TRP A 865 -26.83 10.41 -7.26
C TRP A 865 -26.22 9.58 -8.38
N LYS A 866 -26.86 8.49 -8.76
CA LYS A 866 -26.47 7.70 -9.93
C LYS A 866 -27.70 7.37 -10.74
N SER A 867 -27.67 7.68 -12.03
CA SER A 867 -28.72 7.32 -12.98
C SER A 867 -28.17 6.35 -14.02
N TYR A 868 -28.92 5.30 -14.32
CA TYR A 868 -28.62 4.33 -15.36
C TYR A 868 -29.53 4.58 -16.56
N HIS A 869 -29.06 4.18 -17.74
CA HIS A 869 -29.89 4.23 -18.94
C HIS A 869 -30.97 3.14 -18.94
N ARG A 870 -30.65 1.91 -18.50
CA ARG A 870 -31.64 0.82 -18.40
C ARG A 870 -32.68 1.11 -17.32
N ASP A 871 -33.94 0.83 -17.64
CA ASP A 871 -35.10 0.90 -16.72
C ASP A 871 -35.29 2.29 -16.05
N ALA A 872 -34.62 3.32 -16.59
CA ALA A 872 -34.47 4.63 -15.97
C ALA A 872 -34.18 4.52 -14.46
N MET A 873 -33.32 3.56 -14.08
CA MET A 873 -33.01 3.31 -12.68
C MET A 873 -32.21 4.49 -12.12
N GLU A 874 -32.66 5.01 -10.98
CA GLU A 874 -32.02 6.07 -10.23
C GLU A 874 -31.69 5.57 -8.82
N GLU A 875 -30.46 5.77 -8.40
CA GLU A 875 -29.99 5.57 -7.03
C GLU A 875 -29.74 6.95 -6.41
N TRP A 876 -30.29 7.15 -5.22
CA TRP A 876 -29.95 8.28 -4.37
C TRP A 876 -29.35 7.76 -3.06
N GLU A 877 -28.21 8.31 -2.68
CA GLU A 877 -27.61 8.02 -1.38
C GLU A 877 -27.22 9.32 -0.70
N TRP A 878 -27.37 9.36 0.62
CA TRP A 878 -26.68 10.34 1.43
C TRP A 878 -26.14 9.71 2.70
N ARG A 879 -25.00 10.25 3.14
CA ARG A 879 -24.29 9.80 4.32
C ARG A 879 -23.94 10.98 5.19
N VAL A 880 -24.20 10.85 6.48
CA VAL A 880 -23.68 11.74 7.54
C VAL A 880 -22.75 10.91 8.41
N LYS A 881 -21.53 11.40 8.59
CA LYS A 881 -20.53 10.79 9.48
C LYS A 881 -19.97 11.86 10.40
N ASP A 882 -19.89 11.57 11.68
CA ASP A 882 -19.17 12.41 12.63
C ASP A 882 -18.13 11.56 13.36
N ARG A 883 -16.95 12.12 13.55
CA ARG A 883 -15.83 11.46 14.22
C ARG A 883 -15.13 12.44 15.13
N ILE A 884 -15.10 12.11 16.42
CA ILE A 884 -14.37 12.86 17.43
C ILE A 884 -13.18 12.05 17.92
N GLU A 885 -12.02 12.69 18.01
CA GLU A 885 -10.76 12.11 18.43
C GLU A 885 -10.17 12.94 19.57
N PHE A 886 -9.72 12.28 20.63
CA PHE A 886 -9.05 12.93 21.74
C PHE A 886 -7.83 12.13 22.20
N PRO A 887 -6.70 12.81 22.47
CA PRO A 887 -5.52 12.15 22.98
C PRO A 887 -5.72 11.70 24.42
N ILE A 888 -5.28 10.49 24.70
CA ILE A 888 -5.17 9.89 26.03
C ILE A 888 -3.70 9.56 26.31
N LEU A 889 -3.39 9.17 27.55
CA LEU A 889 -2.03 8.78 27.97
C LEU A 889 -0.95 9.83 27.60
N GLY A 890 -1.19 11.12 27.86
CA GLY A 890 -0.19 12.16 27.58
C GLY A 890 0.05 12.44 26.09
N ARG A 891 -0.95 12.19 25.22
CA ARG A 891 -0.96 12.38 23.76
C ARG A 891 -0.24 11.31 22.93
N TYR A 892 0.12 10.18 23.53
CA TYR A 892 0.71 9.06 22.78
C TYR A 892 -0.33 8.15 22.14
N VAL A 893 -1.51 8.01 22.74
CA VAL A 893 -2.60 7.19 22.19
C VAL A 893 -3.81 8.08 21.92
N VAL A 894 -4.52 7.85 20.81
CA VAL A 894 -5.75 8.57 20.45
C VAL A 894 -6.95 7.64 20.67
N LEU A 895 -7.96 8.12 21.38
CA LEU A 895 -9.27 7.48 21.42
C LEU A 895 -10.21 8.23 20.47
N GLY A 896 -10.84 7.51 19.55
CA GLY A 896 -11.83 8.06 18.64
C GLY A 896 -13.19 7.39 18.79
N LEU A 897 -14.23 8.19 18.63
CA LEU A 897 -15.63 7.75 18.57
C LEU A 897 -16.23 8.20 17.24
N SER A 898 -16.92 7.29 16.54
CA SER A 898 -17.62 7.60 15.29
C SER A 898 -19.11 7.24 15.35
N GLY A 899 -19.90 8.01 14.62
CA GLY A 899 -21.29 7.71 14.31
C GLY A 899 -21.52 7.91 12.82
N GLU A 900 -22.17 6.96 12.17
CA GLU A 900 -22.55 7.05 10.76
C GLU A 900 -24.03 6.74 10.55
N TYR A 901 -24.70 7.54 9.74
CA TYR A 901 -26.02 7.23 9.21
C TYR A 901 -25.96 7.34 7.68
N ARG A 902 -26.37 6.27 7.00
CA ARG A 902 -26.38 6.16 5.54
C ARG A 902 -27.77 5.75 5.10
N LYS A 903 -28.44 6.57 4.27
CA LYS A 903 -29.68 6.20 3.60
C LYS A 903 -29.42 6.02 2.11
N GLN A 904 -29.87 4.89 1.56
CA GLN A 904 -29.85 4.60 0.14
C GLN A 904 -31.28 4.33 -0.33
N GLU A 905 -31.70 5.02 -1.38
CA GLU A 905 -32.96 4.84 -2.06
C GLU A 905 -32.68 4.42 -3.50
N THR A 906 -33.44 3.46 -4.00
CA THR A 906 -33.39 3.02 -5.39
C THR A 906 -34.78 3.15 -6.00
N GLN A 907 -34.87 3.68 -7.21
CA GLN A 907 -36.10 3.77 -7.99
C GLN A 907 -35.81 3.27 -9.40
N TRP A 908 -36.77 2.60 -10.03
CA TRP A 908 -36.74 2.34 -11.47
C TRP A 908 -38.14 2.54 -12.02
N LYS A 909 -38.22 2.92 -13.30
CA LYS A 909 -39.48 2.93 -14.03
C LYS A 909 -39.49 1.68 -14.88
N GLU A 910 -40.15 0.63 -14.41
CA GLU A 910 -40.70 -0.32 -15.38
C GLU A 910 -41.71 0.44 -16.22
N THR A 911 -41.49 0.46 -17.53
CA THR A 911 -42.50 0.91 -18.48
C THR A 911 -43.74 0.02 -18.30
N ASP A 912 -44.84 0.61 -17.81
CA ASP A 912 -46.16 -0.02 -17.81
C ASP A 912 -46.53 -0.43 -19.25
N TYR A 913 -46.34 -1.70 -19.60
CA TYR A 913 -46.83 -2.24 -20.86
C TYR A 913 -48.34 -2.45 -20.75
N THR A 914 -49.13 -1.39 -21.00
CA THR A 914 -50.59 -1.50 -21.17
C THR A 914 -50.92 -1.58 -22.66
N LEU A 915 -51.42 -2.73 -23.09
CA LEU A 915 -51.93 -2.90 -24.45
C LEU A 915 -53.37 -2.36 -24.50
N GLN A 916 -53.66 -1.51 -25.48
CA GLN A 916 -54.97 -0.87 -25.66
C GLN A 916 -55.75 -1.62 -26.74
N ASN A 917 -56.95 -2.11 -26.43
CA ASN A 917 -57.83 -2.72 -27.41
C ASN A 917 -58.30 -1.66 -28.42
N ASN A 918 -57.90 -1.81 -29.67
CA ASN A 918 -58.11 -0.81 -30.73
C ASN A 918 -59.56 -0.69 -31.22
N ILE A 919 -60.47 -1.57 -30.78
CA ILE A 919 -61.90 -1.52 -31.10
C ILE A 919 -62.72 -0.88 -29.97
N THR A 920 -62.34 -1.14 -28.71
CA THR A 920 -63.10 -0.68 -27.53
C THR A 920 -62.44 0.46 -26.76
N GLY A 921 -61.15 0.72 -27.01
CA GLY A 921 -60.33 1.72 -26.32
C GLY A 921 -59.93 1.35 -24.89
N GLN A 922 -60.29 0.14 -24.40
CA GLN A 922 -59.93 -0.34 -23.06
C GLN A 922 -58.48 -0.79 -23.00
N ARG A 923 -57.80 -0.43 -21.90
CA ARG A 923 -56.42 -0.87 -21.58
C ARG A 923 -56.47 -2.10 -20.68
N PHE A 924 -55.63 -3.09 -20.98
CA PHE A 924 -55.48 -4.26 -20.11
C PHE A 924 -54.03 -4.43 -19.65
N GLU A 925 -53.88 -4.90 -18.42
CA GLU A 925 -52.58 -5.07 -17.74
C GLU A 925 -52.01 -6.48 -17.90
N TYR A 926 -52.83 -7.49 -18.21
CA TYR A 926 -52.42 -8.89 -18.38
C TYR A 926 -53.05 -9.54 -19.60
N TYR A 927 -52.37 -10.54 -20.16
CA TYR A 927 -52.84 -11.30 -21.32
C TYR A 927 -52.58 -12.79 -21.13
N TYR A 928 -53.51 -13.62 -21.60
CA TYR A 928 -53.31 -15.06 -21.69
C TYR A 928 -53.82 -15.56 -23.03
N LEU A 929 -53.23 -16.64 -23.52
CA LEU A 929 -53.74 -17.37 -24.67
C LEU A 929 -54.88 -18.26 -24.19
N ASN A 930 -56.07 -18.07 -24.74
CA ASN A 930 -57.18 -18.98 -24.47
C ASN A 930 -56.94 -20.33 -25.17
N GLU A 931 -57.82 -21.31 -24.94
CA GLU A 931 -57.73 -22.67 -25.52
C GLU A 931 -57.69 -22.71 -27.07
N THR A 932 -57.94 -21.59 -27.74
CA THR A 932 -57.86 -21.45 -29.21
C THR A 932 -56.57 -20.78 -29.70
N GLY A 933 -55.65 -20.44 -28.79
CA GLY A 933 -54.40 -19.72 -29.12
C GLY A 933 -54.61 -18.23 -29.40
N ALA A 934 -55.76 -17.66 -29.04
CA ALA A 934 -56.02 -16.23 -29.20
C ALA A 934 -55.70 -15.48 -27.90
N ALA A 935 -54.95 -14.37 -28.02
CA ALA A 935 -54.61 -13.50 -26.90
C ALA A 935 -55.85 -12.77 -26.36
N VAL A 936 -56.12 -12.92 -25.06
CA VAL A 936 -57.23 -12.28 -24.35
C VAL A 936 -56.67 -11.36 -23.26
N GLY A 937 -57.01 -10.07 -23.32
CA GLY A 937 -56.65 -9.08 -22.30
C GLY A 937 -57.56 -9.14 -21.07
N THR A 938 -56.96 -9.15 -19.88
CA THR A 938 -57.64 -9.18 -18.59
C THR A 938 -56.97 -8.24 -17.58
N ASN A 939 -57.76 -7.73 -16.63
CA ASN A 939 -57.27 -7.00 -15.45
C ASN A 939 -57.42 -7.82 -14.16
N ASP A 940 -57.82 -9.09 -14.30
CA ASP A 940 -58.00 -10.04 -13.20
C ASP A 940 -56.93 -11.15 -13.32
N LYS A 941 -56.10 -11.24 -12.28
CA LYS A 941 -54.82 -11.97 -12.29
C LYS A 941 -54.92 -13.44 -11.86
N ASN A 942 -56.14 -13.97 -11.70
CA ASN A 942 -56.41 -15.32 -11.17
C ASN A 942 -56.94 -16.31 -12.21
N ILE A 943 -56.72 -16.07 -13.51
CA ILE A 943 -57.15 -16.99 -14.56
C ILE A 943 -55.99 -17.95 -14.82
N SER A 944 -56.17 -19.19 -14.37
CA SER A 944 -55.23 -20.33 -14.48
C SER A 944 -55.03 -20.81 -15.90
#